data_AF-A0A933UHN4-F1
#
_entry.id   AF-A0A933UHN4-F1
#
_cell.length_a   1.000
_cell.length_b   1.000
_cell.length_c   1.000
_cell.angle_alpha   90.00
_cell.angle_beta   90.00
_cell.angle_gamma   90.00
#
_symmetry.space_group_name_H-M   'P 1'
#
loop_
_entity.id
_entity.type
_entity.pdbx_description
1 polymer ?
#
loop_
_entity_poly.entity_id
_entity_poly.type
_entity_poly.pdbx_seq_one_letter_code
_entity_poly.pdbx_strand_id
1 'polypeptide(L)'
;MNLVFHHLRKDARQFRLALTIWAAVLALDLAANLGWIFRIRWTSADFREPFPAMMLDVLVLLLWALLIKLPLVAVLAESPAKTDAFLSTRPLPKRDLVLAKTLFVFLFVILPATLQECLHLALQGLPAEIVLRGGGERLFLVVPVATLAAVVGALWRNWREFVTAFVAVGAGVWLVLALALFALESSGTMRRYTADFTVFQVLAQLYWLCPVLALLAWWNYRARWRVVWRGIVVGAVVLASFVVGAFAPRHWVRIQPEESAKELAALAMDRLDIRPRQISASGNRRTESGPLERVGFGARLSLPSETDATSIDWIPRRAELHWTAKGQVVPSLWLRAWDFGRVTRNFLAADDVRALAGLLPTGTMMFGSTHLPFEREHVMLGEFALSVAGQDTESPVFLDSRIEGHVFRWQQETELPISPGATTQDRAGSWRVEAVGSPPGRQPGLDLLLSRRQIALFTSSDPLTAQAESWPNHLYAFGLYDPTRRIGRVGGYFYFPQVRVATHTSYPLRVSLLHFDDLSTVTPLTPKARESAKLLIFRRHYLGTIKKEWTSPPFTLADFLHLNAVHPNTSDRRSQGDALSAAEFHRRLKALAPPPPDSPRPVVGTYVNEVLRLVEARRLHVLDDDPVARQLAAYVPKHLDMFFEAMPLAGLYPGIALNAAVRRGVSDEQKPQIIAALARRPDLAQIVLDRGWLEEAKEPLLKLLDSPQPLGSAALAALAWYEDPRTYPGLLEILENDPNLENYERLRGLPGIQAALDRAVDRAWRARPRTLIPGRETPLVLSVALRHGRREALQEAFGILRVLRTDRSESLSWQLLEAFRANLVCAPLKPQETYDPKRFVPWLLEHKAEEFRFDAVRRRWVPTKQG
;
A
#
# COMPACT_ATOMS: atom_id res chain seq x y z
N MET A 1 51.30 -27.57 -37.54
CA MET A 1 50.96 -26.99 -36.21
C MET A 1 49.63 -26.26 -36.35
N ASN A 2 48.63 -26.55 -35.54
CA ASN A 2 47.35 -25.84 -35.59
C ASN A 2 47.56 -24.38 -35.12
N LEU A 3 47.48 -23.44 -36.05
CA LEU A 3 47.77 -22.03 -35.83
C LEU A 3 46.82 -21.40 -34.79
N VAL A 4 45.57 -21.84 -34.73
CA VAL A 4 44.58 -21.37 -33.76
C VAL A 4 45.07 -21.59 -32.32
N PHE A 5 45.52 -22.81 -32.00
CA PHE A 5 46.04 -23.13 -30.67
C PHE A 5 47.37 -22.43 -30.37
N HIS A 6 48.20 -22.19 -31.39
CA HIS A 6 49.44 -21.44 -31.21
C HIS A 6 49.16 -20.00 -30.76
N HIS A 7 48.24 -19.31 -31.44
CA HIS A 7 47.82 -17.95 -31.07
C HIS A 7 47.11 -17.91 -29.72
N LEU A 8 46.22 -18.86 -29.45
CA LEU A 8 45.57 -18.99 -28.15
C LEU A 8 46.60 -19.10 -27.01
N ARG A 9 47.62 -19.95 -27.15
CA ARG A 9 48.69 -20.14 -26.15
C ARG A 9 49.60 -18.91 -26.04
N LYS A 10 49.79 -18.16 -27.12
CA LYS A 10 50.52 -16.89 -27.10
C LYS A 10 49.74 -15.83 -26.31
N ASP A 11 48.45 -15.66 -26.61
CA ASP A 11 47.57 -14.72 -25.91
C ASP A 11 47.44 -15.08 -24.42
N ALA A 12 47.25 -16.36 -24.08
CA ALA A 12 47.19 -16.82 -22.69
C ALA A 12 48.48 -16.49 -21.91
N ARG A 13 49.66 -16.62 -22.56
CA ARG A 13 50.94 -16.22 -21.95
C ARG A 13 51.07 -14.71 -21.80
N GLN A 14 50.67 -13.95 -22.82
CA GLN A 14 50.70 -12.48 -22.80
C GLN A 14 49.80 -11.91 -21.71
N PHE A 15 48.60 -12.46 -21.55
CA PHE A 15 47.60 -11.99 -20.60
C PHE A 15 47.59 -12.75 -19.27
N ARG A 16 48.60 -13.58 -18.98
CA ARG A 16 48.64 -14.44 -17.78
C ARG A 16 48.34 -13.70 -16.48
N LEU A 17 48.88 -12.49 -16.30
CA LEU A 17 48.66 -11.69 -15.09
C LEU A 17 47.21 -11.21 -15.01
N ALA A 18 46.67 -10.71 -16.12
CA ALA A 18 45.29 -10.23 -16.19
C ALA A 18 44.28 -11.40 -16.02
N LEU A 19 44.59 -12.57 -16.58
CA LEU A 19 43.82 -13.81 -16.38
C LEU A 19 43.90 -14.30 -14.93
N THR A 20 45.06 -14.16 -14.27
CA THR A 20 45.21 -14.49 -12.85
C THR A 20 44.39 -13.55 -11.97
N ILE A 21 44.43 -12.24 -12.25
CA ILE A 21 43.59 -11.25 -11.56
C ILE A 21 42.11 -11.55 -11.79
N TRP A 22 41.71 -11.89 -13.01
CA TRP A 22 40.34 -12.27 -13.33
C TRP A 22 39.87 -13.51 -12.57
N ALA A 23 40.67 -14.58 -12.55
CA ALA A 23 40.38 -15.77 -11.78
C ALA A 23 40.30 -15.47 -10.26
N ALA A 24 41.18 -14.63 -9.74
CA ALA A 24 41.16 -14.20 -8.34
C ALA A 24 39.92 -13.39 -8.00
N VAL A 25 39.48 -12.48 -8.89
CA VAL A 25 38.25 -11.70 -8.72
C VAL A 25 37.01 -12.60 -8.79
N LEU A 26 36.95 -13.57 -9.71
CA LEU A 26 35.86 -14.55 -9.76
C LEU A 26 35.82 -15.43 -8.50
N ALA A 27 36.97 -15.85 -7.98
CA ALA A 27 37.04 -16.62 -6.74
C ALA A 27 36.64 -15.78 -5.52
N LEU A 28 37.04 -14.51 -5.47
CA LEU A 28 36.64 -13.57 -4.43
C LEU A 28 35.14 -13.30 -4.47
N ASP A 29 34.57 -13.10 -5.66
CA ASP A 29 33.13 -12.95 -5.87
C ASP A 29 32.35 -14.19 -5.42
N LEU A 30 32.80 -15.38 -5.82
CA LEU A 30 32.22 -16.64 -5.37
C LEU A 30 32.28 -16.76 -3.84
N ALA A 31 33.43 -16.50 -3.21
CA ALA A 31 33.59 -16.55 -1.77
C ALA A 31 32.67 -15.55 -1.05
N ALA A 32 32.50 -14.34 -1.60
CA ALA A 32 31.60 -13.33 -1.07
C ALA A 32 30.13 -13.75 -1.18
N ASN A 33 29.71 -14.27 -2.34
CA ASN A 33 28.33 -14.72 -2.58
C ASN A 33 27.97 -15.99 -1.78
N LEU A 34 28.96 -16.83 -1.45
CA LEU A 34 28.81 -17.94 -0.52
C LEU A 34 28.79 -17.49 0.96
N GLY A 35 29.08 -16.23 1.25
CA GLY A 35 29.20 -15.70 2.61
C GLY A 35 30.40 -16.27 3.37
N TRP A 36 31.47 -16.68 2.69
CA TRP A 36 32.73 -17.06 3.33
C TRP A 36 33.50 -15.83 3.80
N ILE A 37 33.42 -14.76 3.02
CA ILE A 37 33.93 -13.42 3.35
C ILE A 37 32.77 -12.42 3.34
N PHE A 38 32.96 -11.27 4.00
CA PHE A 38 31.92 -10.23 4.13
C PHE A 38 30.59 -10.74 4.71
N ARG A 39 30.66 -11.69 5.67
CA ARG A 39 29.47 -12.11 6.42
C ARG A 39 28.84 -10.89 7.07
N ILE A 40 27.59 -10.64 6.73
CA ILE A 40 26.78 -9.60 7.35
C ILE A 40 26.61 -10.02 8.82
N ARG A 41 27.29 -9.32 9.73
CA ARG A 41 27.07 -9.45 11.16
C ARG A 41 25.98 -8.47 11.54
N TRP A 42 25.05 -8.92 12.37
CA TRP A 42 23.98 -8.08 12.86
C TRP A 42 24.15 -7.83 14.34
N THR A 43 24.13 -6.56 14.72
CA THR A 43 23.96 -6.12 16.09
C THR A 43 22.71 -5.26 16.14
N SER A 44 21.81 -5.53 17.09
CA SER A 44 20.54 -4.81 17.24
C SER A 44 20.68 -3.29 17.39
N ALA A 45 21.87 -2.79 17.74
CA ALA A 45 22.16 -1.38 17.91
C ALA A 45 22.50 -0.63 16.61
N ASP A 46 23.04 -1.31 15.58
CA ASP A 46 23.57 -0.65 14.37
C ASP A 46 23.17 -1.41 13.10
N PHE A 47 22.04 -1.02 12.53
CA PHE A 47 21.63 -1.44 11.18
C PHE A 47 22.53 -0.85 10.07
N ARG A 48 23.52 -0.02 10.43
CA ARG A 48 24.32 0.82 9.53
C ARG A 48 25.77 0.37 9.43
N GLU A 49 26.02 -0.87 9.06
CA GLU A 49 27.31 -1.20 8.44
C GLU A 49 27.17 -1.12 6.91
N PRO A 50 27.30 0.06 6.28
CA PRO A 50 27.30 0.18 4.82
C PRO A 50 28.52 -0.49 4.17
N PHE A 51 29.53 -0.86 4.98
CA PHE A 51 30.83 -1.31 4.50
C PHE A 51 30.78 -2.62 3.69
N PRO A 52 30.14 -3.72 4.17
CA PRO A 52 30.07 -4.96 3.39
C PRO A 52 29.29 -4.80 2.08
N ALA A 53 28.19 -4.04 2.09
CA ALA A 53 27.39 -3.78 0.89
C ALA A 53 28.20 -2.99 -0.17
N MET A 54 28.88 -1.93 0.26
CA MET A 54 29.73 -1.13 -0.62
C MET A 54 30.88 -1.95 -1.22
N MET A 55 31.51 -2.84 -0.44
CA MET A 55 32.57 -3.72 -0.95
C MET A 55 32.06 -4.72 -2.00
N LEU A 56 30.85 -5.26 -1.81
CA LEU A 56 30.21 -6.11 -2.79
C LEU A 56 29.92 -5.35 -4.09
N ASP A 57 29.40 -4.12 -4.01
CA ASP A 57 29.16 -3.29 -5.19
C ASP A 57 30.46 -2.98 -5.94
N VAL A 58 31.55 -2.66 -5.23
CA VAL A 58 32.88 -2.46 -5.82
C VAL A 58 33.38 -3.73 -6.50
N LEU A 59 33.18 -4.90 -5.89
CA LEU A 59 33.59 -6.19 -6.45
C LEU A 59 32.84 -6.50 -7.75
N VAL A 60 31.53 -6.24 -7.78
CA VAL A 60 30.70 -6.38 -8.97
C VAL A 60 31.17 -5.45 -10.08
N LEU A 61 31.43 -4.18 -9.77
CA LEU A 61 31.97 -3.22 -10.74
C LEU A 61 33.32 -3.67 -11.31
N LEU A 62 34.20 -4.20 -10.46
CA LEU A 62 35.49 -4.75 -10.87
C LEU A 62 35.34 -5.96 -11.80
N LEU A 63 34.41 -6.87 -11.48
CA LEU A 63 34.10 -8.04 -12.29
C LEU A 63 33.63 -7.62 -13.69
N TRP A 64 32.68 -6.68 -13.78
CA TRP A 64 32.21 -6.13 -15.06
C TRP A 64 33.30 -5.39 -15.83
N ALA A 65 34.13 -4.60 -15.15
CA ALA A 65 35.25 -3.89 -15.77
C ALA A 65 36.25 -4.87 -16.40
N LEU A 66 36.58 -5.98 -15.72
CA LEU A 66 37.46 -7.02 -16.25
C LEU A 66 36.80 -7.83 -17.38
N LEU A 67 35.51 -8.13 -17.25
CA LEU A 67 34.73 -8.81 -18.29
C LEU A 67 34.74 -8.04 -19.62
N ILE A 68 34.71 -6.70 -19.56
CA ILE A 68 34.79 -5.84 -20.74
C ILE A 68 36.25 -5.68 -21.19
N LYS A 69 37.18 -5.41 -20.26
CA LYS A 69 38.56 -5.07 -20.58
C LYS A 69 39.33 -6.24 -21.20
N LEU A 70 39.14 -7.47 -20.74
CA LEU A 70 39.90 -8.62 -21.22
C LEU A 70 39.64 -8.94 -22.70
N PRO A 71 38.38 -9.13 -23.17
CA PRO A 71 38.09 -9.33 -24.59
C PRO A 71 38.57 -8.16 -25.45
N LEU A 72 38.33 -6.94 -24.96
CA LEU A 72 38.72 -5.71 -25.65
C LEU A 72 40.23 -5.66 -25.90
N VAL A 73 41.06 -5.83 -24.86
CA VAL A 73 42.52 -5.75 -24.98
C VAL A 73 43.09 -6.95 -25.76
N ALA A 74 42.52 -8.14 -25.59
CA ALA A 74 42.97 -9.34 -26.31
C ALA A 74 42.79 -9.22 -27.83
N VAL A 75 41.66 -8.64 -28.27
CA VAL A 75 41.43 -8.34 -29.69
C VAL A 75 42.26 -7.15 -30.14
N LEU A 76 42.33 -6.07 -29.34
CA LEU A 76 43.06 -4.86 -29.68
C LEU A 76 44.57 -5.09 -29.87
N ALA A 77 45.14 -6.07 -29.16
CA ALA A 77 46.54 -6.46 -29.30
C ALA A 77 46.91 -6.83 -30.74
N GLU A 78 46.03 -7.54 -31.45
CA GLU A 78 46.19 -7.98 -32.84
C GLU A 78 45.04 -7.46 -33.71
N SER A 79 44.59 -6.23 -33.45
CA SER A 79 43.41 -5.64 -34.11
C SER A 79 43.58 -5.59 -35.63
N PRO A 80 42.53 -5.96 -36.41
CA PRO A 80 42.52 -5.82 -37.86
C PRO A 80 42.73 -4.38 -38.35
N ALA A 81 42.46 -3.38 -37.50
CA ALA A 81 42.64 -1.97 -37.81
C ALA A 81 44.10 -1.48 -37.74
N LYS A 82 45.04 -2.31 -37.26
CA LYS A 82 46.48 -2.00 -37.26
C LYS A 82 47.08 -2.27 -38.64
N THR A 83 47.49 -1.20 -39.32
CA THR A 83 48.26 -1.26 -40.57
C THR A 83 49.64 -1.90 -40.40
N ASP A 84 50.22 -1.75 -39.22
CA ASP A 84 51.61 -2.15 -38.93
C ASP A 84 51.68 -3.43 -38.07
N ALA A 85 50.53 -4.10 -37.86
CA ALA A 85 50.48 -5.31 -37.04
C ALA A 85 51.10 -6.51 -37.74
N PHE A 86 51.55 -7.47 -36.94
CA PHE A 86 52.06 -8.80 -37.33
C PHE A 86 51.31 -9.51 -38.48
N LEU A 87 50.03 -9.18 -38.71
CA LEU A 87 49.19 -9.67 -39.80
C LEU A 87 49.53 -9.11 -41.19
N SER A 88 50.17 -7.94 -41.27
CA SER A 88 50.64 -7.37 -42.54
C SER A 88 52.01 -7.91 -42.95
N THR A 89 52.76 -8.49 -42.01
CA THR A 89 54.14 -8.97 -42.24
C THR A 89 54.29 -10.48 -42.31
N ARG A 90 53.26 -11.27 -41.94
CA ARG A 90 53.22 -12.73 -42.16
C ARG A 90 51.86 -13.20 -42.67
N PRO A 91 51.79 -14.12 -43.65
CA PRO A 91 50.54 -14.65 -44.19
C PRO A 91 49.88 -15.62 -43.20
N LEU A 92 49.13 -15.08 -42.24
CA LEU A 92 48.24 -15.88 -41.39
C LEU A 92 46.84 -15.89 -41.99
N PRO A 93 46.19 -17.07 -42.13
CA PRO A 93 44.79 -17.14 -42.49
C PRO A 93 43.94 -16.36 -41.47
N LYS A 94 43.20 -15.35 -41.94
CA LYS A 94 42.38 -14.48 -41.09
C LYS A 94 41.35 -15.25 -40.27
N ARG A 95 40.83 -16.34 -40.85
CA ARG A 95 39.92 -17.28 -40.18
C ARG A 95 40.55 -17.82 -38.89
N ASP A 96 41.82 -18.19 -38.94
CA ASP A 96 42.51 -18.80 -37.80
C ASP A 96 42.71 -17.80 -36.67
N LEU A 97 43.00 -16.54 -37.00
CA LEU A 97 43.10 -15.46 -36.01
C LEU A 97 41.74 -15.19 -35.34
N VAL A 98 40.66 -15.04 -36.14
CA VAL A 98 39.31 -14.80 -35.60
C VAL A 98 38.90 -15.96 -34.70
N LEU A 99 39.09 -17.21 -35.17
CA LEU A 99 38.82 -18.40 -34.36
C LEU A 99 39.65 -18.41 -33.08
N ALA A 100 40.94 -18.04 -33.13
CA ALA A 100 41.79 -17.97 -31.94
C ALA A 100 41.30 -16.93 -30.93
N LYS A 101 40.91 -15.73 -31.37
CA LYS A 101 40.39 -14.67 -30.48
C LYS A 101 39.01 -15.03 -29.93
N THR A 102 38.11 -15.55 -30.75
CA THR A 102 36.80 -16.04 -30.30
C THR A 102 36.96 -17.15 -29.27
N LEU A 103 37.86 -18.11 -29.53
CA LEU A 103 38.17 -19.19 -28.60
C LEU A 103 38.81 -18.67 -27.31
N PHE A 104 39.69 -17.67 -27.39
CA PHE A 104 40.26 -17.01 -26.21
C PHE A 104 39.19 -16.35 -25.34
N VAL A 105 38.33 -15.52 -25.94
CA VAL A 105 37.24 -14.84 -25.22
C VAL A 105 36.28 -15.86 -24.62
N PHE A 106 35.93 -16.91 -25.37
CA PHE A 106 35.07 -17.96 -24.88
C PHE A 106 35.69 -18.72 -23.70
N LEU A 107 36.89 -19.28 -23.86
CA LEU A 107 37.50 -20.17 -22.85
C LEU A 107 37.97 -19.43 -21.60
N PHE A 108 38.47 -18.20 -21.72
CA PHE A 108 39.10 -17.49 -20.61
C PHE A 108 38.25 -16.38 -19.98
N VAL A 109 37.18 -15.94 -20.64
CA VAL A 109 36.31 -14.87 -20.14
C VAL A 109 34.89 -15.37 -19.92
N ILE A 110 34.24 -15.87 -20.98
CA ILE A 110 32.83 -16.29 -20.94
C ILE A 110 32.65 -17.55 -20.09
N LEU A 111 33.37 -18.62 -20.44
CA LEU A 111 33.24 -19.92 -19.78
C LEU A 111 33.56 -19.86 -18.28
N PRO A 112 34.62 -19.20 -17.80
CA PRO A 112 34.88 -19.10 -16.36
C PRO A 112 33.82 -18.31 -15.59
N ALA A 113 33.26 -17.23 -16.17
CA ALA A 113 32.17 -16.50 -15.56
C ALA A 113 30.89 -17.35 -15.46
N THR A 114 30.57 -18.12 -16.50
CA THR A 114 29.44 -19.06 -16.49
C THR A 114 29.65 -20.21 -15.51
N LEU A 115 30.85 -20.80 -15.48
CA LEU A 115 31.18 -21.88 -14.56
C LEU A 115 31.16 -21.42 -13.11
N GLN A 116 31.58 -20.18 -12.83
CA GLN A 116 31.50 -19.61 -11.49
C GLN A 116 30.04 -19.52 -11.00
N GLU A 117 29.10 -19.12 -11.86
CA GLU A 117 27.66 -19.14 -11.53
C GLU A 117 27.16 -20.57 -11.29
N CYS A 118 27.48 -21.50 -12.19
CA CYS A 118 27.11 -22.91 -12.00
C CYS A 118 27.64 -23.47 -10.68
N LEU A 119 28.89 -23.16 -10.35
CA LEU A 119 29.53 -23.59 -9.11
C LEU A 119 28.88 -22.92 -7.89
N HIS A 120 28.55 -21.63 -7.98
CA HIS A 120 27.80 -20.93 -6.93
C HIS A 120 26.48 -21.63 -6.63
N LEU A 121 25.66 -21.89 -7.66
CA LEU A 121 24.36 -22.54 -7.53
C LEU A 121 24.48 -23.99 -7.03
N ALA A 122 25.48 -24.74 -7.52
CA ALA A 122 25.73 -26.11 -7.09
C ALA A 122 26.19 -26.19 -5.62
N LEU A 123 27.08 -25.29 -5.18
CA LEU A 123 27.55 -25.22 -3.79
C LEU A 123 26.43 -24.77 -2.82
N GLN A 124 25.37 -24.15 -3.32
CA GLN A 124 24.15 -23.84 -2.55
C GLN A 124 23.16 -25.02 -2.47
N GLY A 125 23.49 -26.15 -3.11
CA GLY A 125 22.67 -27.36 -3.09
C GLY A 125 21.44 -27.30 -3.99
N LEU A 126 21.44 -26.44 -5.02
CA LEU A 126 20.32 -26.34 -5.96
C LEU A 126 20.30 -27.52 -6.94
N PRO A 127 19.12 -27.98 -7.41
CA PRO A 127 18.99 -29.02 -8.42
C PRO A 127 19.76 -28.73 -9.70
N ALA A 128 20.30 -29.77 -10.35
CA ALA A 128 21.10 -29.64 -11.57
C ALA A 128 20.38 -28.88 -12.70
N GLU A 129 19.05 -29.01 -12.82
CA GLU A 129 18.25 -28.25 -13.77
C GLU A 129 18.36 -26.73 -13.53
N ILE A 130 18.22 -26.29 -12.28
CA ILE A 130 18.34 -24.87 -11.90
C ILE A 130 19.78 -24.38 -12.10
N VAL A 131 20.78 -25.22 -11.78
CA VAL A 131 22.20 -24.91 -12.01
C VAL A 131 22.48 -24.69 -13.50
N LEU A 132 22.02 -25.60 -14.37
CA LEU A 132 22.20 -25.49 -15.81
C LEU A 132 21.45 -24.29 -16.40
N ARG A 133 20.23 -24.02 -15.93
CA ARG A 133 19.42 -22.88 -16.38
C ARG A 133 20.05 -21.56 -15.94
N GLY A 134 20.47 -21.43 -14.68
CA GLY A 134 21.17 -20.23 -14.19
C GLY A 134 22.50 -20.00 -14.90
N GLY A 135 23.28 -21.06 -15.13
CA GLY A 135 24.47 -21.02 -15.97
C GLY A 135 24.18 -20.58 -17.41
N GLY A 136 23.11 -21.10 -18.02
CA GLY A 136 22.63 -20.70 -19.34
C GLY A 136 22.23 -19.24 -19.43
N GLU A 137 21.53 -18.71 -18.41
CA GLU A 137 21.20 -17.28 -18.34
C GLU A 137 22.44 -16.41 -18.13
N ARG A 138 23.39 -16.84 -17.29
CA ARG A 138 24.67 -16.15 -17.12
C ARG A 138 25.45 -16.11 -18.43
N LEU A 139 25.47 -17.23 -19.16
CA LEU A 139 26.06 -17.29 -20.49
C LEU A 139 25.38 -16.29 -21.44
N PHE A 140 24.03 -16.27 -21.46
CA PHE A 140 23.25 -15.34 -22.27
C PHE A 140 23.50 -13.86 -21.91
N LEU A 141 23.82 -13.57 -20.66
CA LEU A 141 24.15 -12.22 -20.21
C LEU A 141 25.61 -11.82 -20.50
N VAL A 142 26.55 -12.76 -20.35
CA VAL A 142 27.99 -12.51 -20.52
C VAL A 142 28.42 -12.49 -21.99
N VAL A 143 27.86 -13.36 -22.83
CA VAL A 143 28.19 -13.47 -24.28
C VAL A 143 28.06 -12.14 -25.01
N PRO A 144 26.93 -11.41 -24.98
CA PRO A 144 26.78 -10.18 -25.75
C PRO A 144 27.72 -9.08 -25.24
N VAL A 145 27.96 -8.98 -23.93
CA VAL A 145 28.89 -7.98 -23.37
C VAL A 145 30.34 -8.25 -23.79
N ALA A 146 30.80 -9.51 -23.65
CA ALA A 146 32.15 -9.89 -24.04
C ALA A 146 32.36 -9.81 -25.56
N THR A 147 31.34 -10.20 -26.35
CA THR A 147 31.38 -10.11 -27.82
C THR A 147 31.38 -8.66 -28.27
N LEU A 148 30.55 -7.81 -27.68
CA LEU A 148 30.52 -6.37 -27.94
C LEU A 148 31.90 -5.75 -27.66
N ALA A 149 32.49 -6.06 -26.50
CA ALA A 149 33.83 -5.58 -26.15
C ALA A 149 34.90 -6.04 -27.15
N ALA A 150 34.85 -7.31 -27.58
CA ALA A 150 35.74 -7.86 -28.59
C ALA A 150 35.58 -7.16 -29.96
N VAL A 151 34.34 -6.96 -30.42
CA VAL A 151 34.01 -6.28 -31.68
C VAL A 151 34.46 -4.82 -31.64
N VAL A 152 34.23 -4.13 -30.53
CA VAL A 152 34.74 -2.77 -30.30
C VAL A 152 36.27 -2.78 -30.35
N GLY A 153 36.94 -3.75 -29.74
CA GLY A 153 38.40 -3.90 -29.83
C GLY A 153 38.91 -4.06 -31.27
N ALA A 154 38.16 -4.74 -32.13
CA ALA A 154 38.50 -4.91 -33.54
C ALA A 154 38.38 -3.60 -34.35
N LEU A 155 37.56 -2.65 -33.91
CA LEU A 155 37.35 -1.37 -34.59
C LEU A 155 38.51 -0.39 -34.40
N TRP A 156 39.28 -0.50 -33.33
CA TRP A 156 40.30 0.48 -32.95
C TRP A 156 41.72 -0.04 -33.18
N ARG A 157 42.65 0.88 -33.46
CA ARG A 157 44.03 0.50 -33.76
C ARG A 157 44.85 0.25 -32.50
N ASN A 158 44.65 1.06 -31.47
CA ASN A 158 45.39 0.97 -30.21
C ASN A 158 44.53 1.49 -29.05
N TRP A 159 45.04 1.32 -27.83
CA TRP A 159 44.32 1.71 -26.61
C TRP A 159 44.03 3.21 -26.56
N ARG A 160 44.96 4.05 -27.04
CA ARG A 160 44.80 5.51 -27.05
C ARG A 160 43.63 5.92 -27.96
N GLU A 161 43.61 5.42 -29.20
CA GLU A 161 42.51 5.66 -30.15
C GLU A 161 41.17 5.20 -29.58
N PHE A 162 41.12 4.00 -28.98
CA PHE A 162 39.92 3.50 -28.31
C PHE A 162 39.46 4.45 -27.20
N VAL A 163 40.34 4.81 -26.26
CA VAL A 163 39.97 5.69 -25.13
C VAL A 163 39.50 7.06 -25.63
N THR A 164 40.20 7.66 -26.60
CA THR A 164 39.79 8.95 -27.16
C THR A 164 38.41 8.88 -27.80
N ALA A 165 38.13 7.81 -28.56
CA ALA A 165 36.84 7.65 -29.18
C ALA A 165 35.75 7.27 -28.17
N PHE A 166 36.06 6.45 -27.17
CA PHE A 166 35.13 6.09 -26.12
C PHE A 166 34.72 7.32 -25.29
N VAL A 167 35.66 8.19 -24.93
CA VAL A 167 35.35 9.45 -24.23
C VAL A 167 34.53 10.39 -25.11
N ALA A 168 34.90 10.56 -26.39
CA ALA A 168 34.19 11.45 -27.30
C ALA A 168 32.76 10.95 -27.62
N VAL A 169 32.61 9.68 -27.98
CA VAL A 169 31.32 9.04 -28.27
C VAL A 169 30.49 8.93 -26.99
N GLY A 170 31.10 8.55 -25.87
CA GLY A 170 30.45 8.45 -24.57
C GLY A 170 29.89 9.79 -24.11
N ALA A 171 30.67 10.87 -24.20
CA ALA A 171 30.20 12.22 -23.88
C ALA A 171 29.07 12.68 -24.83
N GLY A 172 29.18 12.38 -26.13
CA GLY A 172 28.14 12.70 -27.12
C GLY A 172 26.84 11.95 -26.87
N VAL A 173 26.91 10.64 -26.66
CA VAL A 173 25.74 9.80 -26.33
C VAL A 173 25.15 10.23 -24.99
N TRP A 174 25.97 10.47 -23.98
CA TRP A 174 25.51 10.94 -22.67
C TRP A 174 24.79 12.29 -22.79
N LEU A 175 25.32 13.25 -23.55
CA LEU A 175 24.68 14.54 -23.76
C LEU A 175 23.33 14.39 -24.47
N VAL A 176 23.27 13.59 -25.54
CA VAL A 176 22.01 13.32 -26.27
C VAL A 176 20.99 12.63 -25.37
N LEU A 177 21.43 11.64 -24.60
CA LEU A 177 20.56 10.97 -23.62
C LEU A 177 20.11 11.94 -22.54
N ALA A 178 21.01 12.73 -21.94
CA ALA A 178 20.66 13.71 -20.92
C ALA A 178 19.63 14.72 -21.43
N LEU A 179 19.79 15.22 -22.67
CA LEU A 179 18.82 16.11 -23.31
C LEU A 179 17.49 15.40 -23.59
N ALA A 180 17.52 14.14 -24.06
CA ALA A 180 16.31 13.36 -24.28
C ALA A 180 15.56 13.04 -22.98
N LEU A 181 16.29 12.65 -21.92
CA LEU A 181 15.74 12.41 -20.59
C LEU A 181 15.18 13.71 -19.99
N PHE A 182 15.88 14.84 -20.14
CA PHE A 182 15.39 16.16 -19.74
C PHE A 182 14.10 16.55 -20.49
N ALA A 183 14.03 16.31 -21.82
CA ALA A 183 12.82 16.56 -22.61
C ALA A 183 11.67 15.60 -22.23
N LEU A 184 11.97 14.34 -21.95
CA LEU A 184 10.99 13.36 -21.47
C LEU A 184 10.50 13.70 -20.06
N GLU A 185 11.36 14.21 -19.18
CA GLU A 185 11.01 14.64 -17.84
C GLU A 185 10.16 15.92 -17.89
N SER A 186 10.56 16.88 -18.71
CA SER A 186 9.83 18.14 -18.93
C SER A 186 8.43 17.91 -19.53
N SER A 187 8.26 16.86 -20.35
CA SER A 187 6.95 16.44 -20.88
C SER A 187 6.13 15.57 -19.92
N GLY A 188 6.68 15.17 -18.76
CA GLY A 188 6.05 14.24 -17.83
C GLY A 188 6.03 12.78 -18.31
N THR A 189 6.61 12.49 -19.47
CA THR A 189 6.57 11.17 -20.12
C THR A 189 7.59 10.20 -19.52
N MET A 190 8.76 10.70 -19.07
CA MET A 190 9.87 9.92 -18.50
C MET A 190 9.43 8.93 -17.41
N ARG A 191 8.53 9.34 -16.52
CA ARG A 191 8.06 8.50 -15.40
C ARG A 191 7.24 7.29 -15.85
N ARG A 192 6.62 7.34 -17.04
CA ARG A 192 5.95 6.19 -17.67
C ARG A 192 6.93 5.24 -18.36
N TYR A 193 8.16 5.68 -18.62
CA TYR A 193 9.19 4.90 -19.31
C TYR A 193 10.20 4.25 -18.36
N THR A 194 10.62 4.95 -17.29
CA THR A 194 11.63 4.42 -16.36
C THR A 194 11.13 3.30 -15.46
N ALA A 195 9.82 3.26 -15.16
CA ALA A 195 9.24 2.23 -14.30
C ALA A 195 9.26 0.81 -14.92
N ASP A 196 9.36 0.71 -16.26
CA ASP A 196 9.15 -0.53 -17.00
C ASP A 196 10.39 -0.98 -17.81
N PHE A 197 11.55 -0.36 -17.59
CA PHE A 197 12.78 -0.74 -18.30
C PHE A 197 13.29 -2.08 -17.75
N THR A 198 13.18 -3.14 -18.53
CA THR A 198 13.55 -4.51 -18.10
C THR A 198 14.96 -4.87 -18.54
N VAL A 199 15.65 -5.70 -17.75
CA VAL A 199 16.97 -6.27 -18.13
C VAL A 199 16.89 -6.95 -19.50
N PHE A 200 15.76 -7.57 -19.82
CA PHE A 200 15.53 -8.20 -21.13
C PHE A 200 15.61 -7.21 -22.30
N GLN A 201 15.08 -5.98 -22.16
CA GLN A 201 15.20 -4.96 -23.19
C GLN A 201 16.67 -4.56 -23.42
N VAL A 202 17.45 -4.42 -22.34
CA VAL A 202 18.89 -4.14 -22.44
C VAL A 202 19.61 -5.28 -23.17
N LEU A 203 19.33 -6.53 -22.78
CA LEU A 203 19.92 -7.70 -23.42
C LEU A 203 19.54 -7.77 -24.90
N ALA A 204 18.26 -7.59 -25.25
CA ALA A 204 17.80 -7.57 -26.64
C ALA A 204 18.52 -6.48 -27.46
N GLN A 205 18.70 -5.27 -26.91
CA GLN A 205 19.48 -4.21 -27.53
C GLN A 205 20.94 -4.62 -27.75
N LEU A 206 21.58 -5.23 -26.73
CA LEU A 206 22.97 -5.70 -26.84
C LEU A 206 23.12 -6.80 -27.89
N TYR A 207 22.18 -7.74 -27.96
CA TYR A 207 22.15 -8.81 -28.95
C TYR A 207 21.95 -8.30 -30.37
N TRP A 208 21.17 -7.23 -30.56
CA TRP A 208 21.03 -6.56 -31.86
C TRP A 208 22.28 -5.76 -32.23
N LEU A 209 22.88 -5.07 -31.25
CA LEU A 209 24.05 -4.23 -31.44
C LEU A 209 25.29 -5.05 -31.86
N CYS A 210 25.47 -6.25 -31.31
CA CYS A 210 26.61 -7.12 -31.60
C CYS A 210 26.82 -7.43 -33.10
N PRO A 211 25.84 -8.01 -33.84
CA PRO A 211 26.00 -8.32 -35.26
C PRO A 211 26.16 -7.05 -36.11
N VAL A 212 25.46 -5.95 -35.77
CA VAL A 212 25.57 -4.68 -36.50
C VAL A 212 26.99 -4.12 -36.37
N LEU A 213 27.54 -4.08 -35.16
CA LEU A 213 28.93 -3.63 -34.96
C LEU A 213 29.95 -4.61 -35.54
N ALA A 214 29.67 -5.92 -35.56
CA ALA A 214 30.56 -6.89 -36.20
C ALA A 214 30.62 -6.68 -37.72
N LEU A 215 29.47 -6.42 -38.37
CA LEU A 215 29.40 -6.04 -39.77
C LEU A 215 30.12 -4.71 -40.04
N LEU A 216 30.00 -3.73 -39.15
CA LEU A 216 30.73 -2.47 -39.24
C LEU A 216 32.22 -2.63 -39.04
N ALA A 217 32.65 -3.52 -38.14
CA ALA A 217 34.06 -3.85 -37.97
C ALA A 217 34.63 -4.50 -39.24
N TRP A 218 33.88 -5.41 -39.84
CA TRP A 218 34.22 -6.03 -41.12
C TRP A 218 34.27 -5.01 -42.27
N TRP A 219 33.31 -4.09 -42.34
CA TRP A 219 33.26 -3.05 -43.37
C TRP A 219 34.39 -2.05 -43.19
N ASN A 220 34.59 -1.53 -41.98
CA ASN A 220 35.71 -0.67 -41.65
C ASN A 220 37.05 -1.32 -42.02
N TYR A 221 37.20 -2.62 -41.77
CA TYR A 221 38.38 -3.37 -42.17
C TYR A 221 38.63 -3.32 -43.70
N ARG A 222 37.58 -3.39 -44.52
CA ARG A 222 37.68 -3.26 -45.99
C ARG A 222 37.89 -1.82 -46.46
N ALA A 223 37.17 -0.88 -45.87
CA ALA A 223 37.08 0.51 -46.32
C ALA A 223 38.12 1.45 -45.69
N ARG A 224 38.86 1.00 -44.66
CA ARG A 224 39.93 1.74 -43.97
C ARG A 224 39.49 3.12 -43.47
N TRP A 225 38.39 3.18 -42.72
CA TRP A 225 37.85 4.46 -42.26
C TRP A 225 38.80 5.21 -41.32
N ARG A 226 38.76 6.55 -41.39
CA ARG A 226 39.45 7.43 -40.43
C ARG A 226 38.86 7.28 -39.02
N VAL A 227 39.66 7.53 -37.99
CA VAL A 227 39.27 7.45 -36.56
C VAL A 227 37.95 8.17 -36.28
N VAL A 228 37.80 9.40 -36.78
CA VAL A 228 36.61 10.24 -36.58
C VAL A 228 35.36 9.59 -37.18
N TRP A 229 35.45 9.12 -38.43
CA TRP A 229 34.33 8.46 -39.10
C TRP A 229 33.90 7.16 -38.39
N ARG A 230 34.86 6.36 -37.89
CA ARG A 230 34.56 5.19 -37.05
C ARG A 230 33.76 5.58 -35.81
N GLY A 231 34.21 6.63 -35.10
CA GLY A 231 33.53 7.14 -33.91
C GLY A 231 32.10 7.60 -34.19
N ILE A 232 31.89 8.37 -35.27
CA ILE A 232 30.57 8.85 -35.68
C ILE A 232 29.62 7.68 -36.00
N VAL A 233 30.07 6.71 -36.81
CA VAL A 233 29.23 5.58 -37.21
C VAL A 233 28.88 4.70 -36.01
N VAL A 234 29.84 4.42 -35.13
CA VAL A 234 29.60 3.67 -33.88
C VAL A 234 28.62 4.43 -32.98
N GLY A 235 28.81 5.74 -32.81
CA GLY A 235 27.91 6.58 -32.02
C GLY A 235 26.49 6.59 -32.57
N ALA A 236 26.33 6.71 -33.90
CA ALA A 236 25.02 6.67 -34.55
C ALA A 236 24.32 5.31 -34.37
N VAL A 237 25.07 4.20 -34.44
CA VAL A 237 24.53 2.84 -34.27
C VAL A 237 24.13 2.58 -32.82
N VAL A 238 24.94 3.03 -31.85
CA VAL A 238 24.60 2.95 -30.42
C VAL A 238 23.34 3.77 -30.13
N LEU A 239 23.26 5.00 -30.66
CA LEU A 239 22.08 5.85 -30.52
C LEU A 239 20.84 5.20 -31.16
N ALA A 240 20.96 4.69 -32.39
CA ALA A 240 19.87 3.99 -33.08
C ALA A 240 19.40 2.75 -32.29
N SER A 241 20.32 1.98 -31.71
CA SER A 241 19.97 0.82 -30.87
C SER A 241 19.18 1.23 -29.64
N PHE A 242 19.58 2.34 -28.99
CA PHE A 242 18.88 2.87 -27.83
C PHE A 242 17.48 3.35 -28.22
N VAL A 243 17.34 4.05 -29.34
CA VAL A 243 16.04 4.49 -29.89
C VAL A 243 15.17 3.28 -30.21
N VAL A 244 15.66 2.32 -30.99
CA VAL A 244 14.91 1.10 -31.35
C VAL A 244 14.47 0.35 -30.10
N GLY A 245 15.34 0.19 -29.12
CA GLY A 245 15.00 -0.48 -27.87
C GLY A 245 14.04 0.30 -26.97
N ALA A 246 14.05 1.64 -27.01
CA ALA A 246 13.07 2.48 -26.32
C ALA A 246 11.67 2.39 -26.96
N PHE A 247 11.60 2.12 -28.27
CA PHE A 247 10.36 2.00 -29.05
C PHE A 247 9.93 0.55 -29.34
N ALA A 248 10.71 -0.45 -28.94
CA ALA A 248 10.40 -1.86 -29.20
C ALA A 248 9.03 -2.24 -28.59
N PRO A 249 8.15 -2.96 -29.31
CA PRO A 249 6.80 -3.23 -28.85
C PRO A 249 6.79 -4.03 -27.55
N ARG A 250 6.30 -3.41 -26.47
CA ARG A 250 6.31 -3.97 -25.11
C ARG A 250 5.57 -5.30 -24.96
N HIS A 251 4.64 -5.60 -25.87
CA HIS A 251 3.87 -6.84 -25.85
C HIS A 251 4.68 -8.07 -26.26
N TRP A 252 5.85 -7.91 -26.88
CA TRP A 252 6.74 -9.03 -27.23
C TRP A 252 7.34 -9.74 -26.01
N VAL A 253 7.24 -9.13 -24.82
CA VAL A 253 7.84 -9.63 -23.57
C VAL A 253 6.78 -10.02 -22.53
N ARG A 254 5.49 -9.72 -22.76
CA ARG A 254 4.43 -10.07 -21.80
C ARG A 254 3.91 -11.48 -22.10
N ILE A 255 4.30 -12.45 -21.28
CA ILE A 255 3.56 -13.70 -21.13
C ILE A 255 2.16 -13.31 -20.65
N GLN A 256 1.11 -13.66 -21.42
CA GLN A 256 -0.26 -13.31 -21.03
C GLN A 256 -0.66 -14.05 -19.74
N PRO A 257 -1.44 -13.42 -18.85
CA PRO A 257 -1.92 -14.09 -17.64
C PRO A 257 -2.80 -15.30 -17.98
N GLU A 258 -2.72 -16.34 -17.14
CA GLU A 258 -3.54 -17.57 -17.22
C GLU A 258 -5.05 -17.26 -17.29
N GLU A 259 -5.82 -18.11 -17.98
CA GLU A 259 -7.28 -17.96 -18.13
C GLU A 259 -8.04 -17.88 -16.79
N SER A 260 -7.50 -18.50 -15.73
CA SER A 260 -8.05 -18.49 -14.36
C SER A 260 -8.19 -17.07 -13.77
N ALA A 261 -7.33 -16.15 -14.20
CA ALA A 261 -7.36 -14.73 -13.86
C ALA A 261 -8.64 -14.03 -14.34
N LYS A 262 -9.08 -14.41 -15.55
CA LYS A 262 -10.18 -13.74 -16.24
C LYS A 262 -11.52 -14.12 -15.61
N GLU A 263 -11.66 -15.36 -15.17
CA GLU A 263 -12.87 -15.83 -14.48
C GLU A 263 -13.06 -15.16 -13.12
N LEU A 264 -12.01 -15.11 -12.29
CA LEU A 264 -12.05 -14.41 -10.99
C LEU A 264 -12.25 -12.90 -11.17
N ALA A 265 -11.62 -12.31 -12.19
CA ALA A 265 -11.83 -10.91 -12.55
C ALA A 265 -13.29 -10.63 -12.99
N ALA A 266 -13.89 -11.53 -13.77
CA ALA A 266 -15.28 -11.43 -14.20
C ALA A 266 -16.26 -11.51 -13.01
N LEU A 267 -16.04 -12.47 -12.10
CA LEU A 267 -16.90 -12.65 -10.93
C LEU A 267 -16.80 -11.49 -9.92
N ALA A 268 -15.60 -10.89 -9.80
CA ALA A 268 -15.42 -9.66 -9.04
C ALA A 268 -16.05 -8.44 -9.73
N MET A 269 -16.06 -8.39 -11.07
CA MET A 269 -16.66 -7.31 -11.85
C MET A 269 -18.18 -7.26 -11.74
N ASP A 270 -18.86 -8.40 -11.84
CA ASP A 270 -20.33 -8.48 -11.72
C ASP A 270 -20.84 -8.00 -10.35
N ARG A 271 -19.99 -8.07 -9.33
CA ARG A 271 -20.34 -7.72 -7.94
C ARG A 271 -19.80 -6.37 -7.50
N LEU A 272 -18.95 -5.74 -8.31
CA LEU A 272 -18.50 -4.38 -8.03
C LEU A 272 -19.62 -3.44 -8.45
N ASP A 273 -20.50 -3.06 -7.54
CA ASP A 273 -21.40 -1.93 -7.74
C ASP A 273 -21.02 -0.84 -6.75
N ILE A 274 -20.52 0.29 -7.26
CA ILE A 274 -20.08 1.40 -6.42
C ILE A 274 -21.31 2.24 -6.16
N ARG A 275 -21.93 2.03 -5.01
CA ARG A 275 -23.14 2.78 -4.64
C ARG A 275 -22.75 4.19 -4.20
N PRO A 276 -23.61 5.20 -4.41
CA PRO A 276 -23.33 6.59 -4.02
C PRO A 276 -22.90 6.74 -2.56
N ARG A 277 -23.50 5.95 -1.66
CA ARG A 277 -23.20 5.93 -0.22
C ARG A 277 -21.81 5.42 0.15
N GLN A 278 -21.16 4.71 -0.76
CA GLN A 278 -19.80 4.24 -0.56
C GLN A 278 -18.77 5.31 -0.92
N ILE A 279 -19.19 6.40 -1.57
CA ILE A 279 -18.34 7.53 -1.90
C ILE A 279 -18.13 8.37 -0.64
N SER A 280 -16.87 8.61 -0.31
CA SER A 280 -16.45 9.57 0.70
C SER A 280 -15.68 10.67 0.00
N ALA A 281 -15.82 11.92 0.42
CA ALA A 281 -14.88 12.95 0.02
C ALA A 281 -14.02 13.37 1.20
N SER A 282 -12.72 13.56 0.98
CA SER A 282 -11.76 14.06 1.96
C SER A 282 -11.18 15.40 1.51
N GLY A 283 -11.34 16.48 2.27
CA GLY A 283 -10.84 17.81 1.94
C GLY A 283 -9.61 18.18 2.75
N ASN A 284 -8.51 18.60 2.11
CA ASN A 284 -7.33 19.13 2.81
C ASN A 284 -7.30 20.66 2.70
N ARG A 285 -7.32 21.34 3.86
CA ARG A 285 -7.02 22.78 3.95
C ARG A 285 -5.52 22.96 4.18
N ARG A 286 -4.89 23.82 3.38
CA ARG A 286 -3.44 24.09 3.49
C ARG A 286 -3.08 25.03 4.64
N THR A 287 -4.05 25.82 5.11
CA THR A 287 -3.96 26.69 6.28
C THR A 287 -5.31 26.68 7.01
N GLU A 288 -5.32 26.88 8.33
CA GLU A 288 -6.55 26.87 9.16
C GLU A 288 -7.62 27.86 8.68
N SER A 289 -7.23 28.91 7.96
CA SER A 289 -8.11 29.96 7.43
C SER A 289 -8.17 30.04 5.90
N GLY A 290 -7.53 29.13 5.17
CA GLY A 290 -7.51 29.16 3.71
C GLY A 290 -8.71 28.43 3.08
N PRO A 291 -9.09 28.76 1.83
CA PRO A 291 -10.04 27.94 1.08
C PRO A 291 -9.52 26.50 1.01
N LEU A 292 -10.43 25.52 0.99
CA LEU A 292 -10.09 24.16 0.60
C LEU A 292 -9.35 24.24 -0.74
N GLU A 293 -8.11 23.77 -0.78
CA GLU A 293 -7.32 23.76 -2.02
C GLU A 293 -7.49 22.43 -2.75
N ARG A 294 -7.86 21.35 -2.02
CA ARG A 294 -7.93 20.00 -2.57
C ARG A 294 -9.08 19.21 -1.98
N VAL A 295 -9.85 18.55 -2.85
CA VAL A 295 -10.90 17.60 -2.50
C VAL A 295 -10.56 16.26 -3.11
N GLY A 296 -10.32 15.27 -2.25
CA GLY A 296 -10.21 13.87 -2.58
C GLY A 296 -11.58 13.22 -2.61
N PHE A 297 -11.81 12.32 -3.55
CA PHE A 297 -12.94 11.40 -3.55
C PHE A 297 -12.39 9.99 -3.43
N GLY A 298 -12.94 9.23 -2.50
CA GLY A 298 -12.69 7.80 -2.33
C GLY A 298 -13.99 7.03 -2.37
N ALA A 299 -13.93 5.73 -2.67
CA ALA A 299 -15.08 4.84 -2.59
C ALA A 299 -14.71 3.57 -1.82
N ARG A 300 -15.60 3.09 -0.95
CA ARG A 300 -15.43 1.81 -0.26
C ARG A 300 -15.68 0.67 -1.23
N LEU A 301 -14.63 0.18 -1.88
CA LEU A 301 -14.69 -0.97 -2.79
C LEU A 301 -14.41 -2.23 -2.00
N SER A 302 -15.44 -2.79 -1.38
CA SER A 302 -15.29 -4.09 -0.72
C SER A 302 -15.46 -5.20 -1.74
N LEU A 303 -14.52 -6.14 -1.79
CA LEU A 303 -14.80 -7.45 -2.36
C LEU A 303 -15.88 -8.13 -1.49
N PRO A 304 -16.75 -8.97 -2.08
CA PRO A 304 -17.57 -9.88 -1.31
C PRO A 304 -16.64 -10.66 -0.37
N SER A 305 -16.90 -10.62 0.93
CA SER A 305 -16.06 -11.21 1.98
C SER A 305 -15.81 -12.72 1.87
N GLU A 306 -16.47 -13.38 0.92
CA GLU A 306 -16.45 -14.83 0.72
C GLU A 306 -15.32 -15.31 -0.20
N THR A 307 -14.53 -14.43 -0.82
CA THR A 307 -13.47 -14.87 -1.73
C THR A 307 -12.15 -15.22 -1.01
N ASP A 308 -11.87 -16.53 -0.99
CA ASP A 308 -10.59 -17.21 -0.71
C ASP A 308 -9.35 -16.32 -0.74
N ALA A 309 -8.99 -15.74 0.40
CA ALA A 309 -7.72 -15.04 0.62
C ALA A 309 -7.34 -14.05 -0.50
N THR A 310 -8.32 -13.41 -1.12
CA THR A 310 -8.11 -12.56 -2.30
C THR A 310 -8.07 -11.09 -1.86
N SER A 311 -7.20 -10.30 -2.48
CA SER A 311 -7.17 -8.85 -2.32
C SER A 311 -7.09 -8.14 -3.66
N ILE A 312 -7.60 -6.91 -3.73
CA ILE A 312 -7.52 -6.09 -4.94
C ILE A 312 -6.80 -4.78 -4.65
N ASP A 313 -5.80 -4.50 -5.47
CA ASP A 313 -5.13 -3.21 -5.50
C ASP A 313 -5.79 -2.32 -6.54
N TRP A 314 -6.66 -1.43 -6.08
CA TRP A 314 -7.30 -0.45 -6.94
C TRP A 314 -6.37 0.72 -7.27
N ILE A 315 -6.25 1.03 -8.56
CA ILE A 315 -5.43 2.10 -9.11
C ILE A 315 -6.34 3.01 -9.94
N PRO A 316 -6.55 4.28 -9.54
CA PRO A 316 -7.22 5.24 -10.41
C PRO A 316 -6.34 5.52 -11.63
N ARG A 317 -6.89 5.32 -12.83
CA ARG A 317 -6.23 5.63 -14.11
C ARG A 317 -6.68 6.95 -14.68
N ARG A 318 -7.92 7.35 -14.42
CA ARG A 318 -8.50 8.62 -14.83
C ARG A 318 -9.58 8.98 -13.82
N ALA A 319 -9.68 10.25 -13.48
CA ALA A 319 -10.80 10.78 -12.74
C ALA A 319 -11.05 12.21 -13.19
N GLU A 320 -12.28 12.49 -13.57
CA GLU A 320 -12.76 13.77 -14.09
C GLU A 320 -14.05 14.13 -13.37
N LEU A 321 -14.14 15.38 -12.92
CA LEU A 321 -15.32 15.91 -12.28
C LEU A 321 -16.03 16.81 -13.29
N HIS A 322 -17.28 16.51 -13.58
CA HIS A 322 -18.06 17.17 -14.63
C HIS A 322 -19.17 17.99 -13.98
N TRP A 323 -19.27 19.29 -14.30
CA TRP A 323 -20.37 20.15 -13.90
C TRP A 323 -21.42 20.18 -14.99
N THR A 324 -22.61 19.65 -14.69
CA THR A 324 -23.71 19.56 -15.65
C THR A 324 -24.16 20.93 -16.12
N ALA A 325 -24.28 21.89 -15.19
CA ALA A 325 -24.81 23.23 -15.48
C ALA A 325 -23.86 24.12 -16.31
N LYS A 326 -22.54 23.89 -16.21
CA LYS A 326 -21.52 24.76 -16.83
C LYS A 326 -20.78 24.10 -17.98
N GLY A 327 -21.02 22.81 -18.24
CA GLY A 327 -20.20 22.01 -19.18
C GLY A 327 -18.72 21.96 -18.80
N GLN A 328 -18.38 22.33 -17.57
CA GLN A 328 -17.00 22.42 -17.09
C GLN A 328 -16.52 21.04 -16.68
N VAL A 329 -15.34 20.64 -17.17
CA VAL A 329 -14.68 19.40 -16.77
C VAL A 329 -13.39 19.76 -16.03
N VAL A 330 -13.26 19.30 -14.80
CA VAL A 330 -12.05 19.46 -14.00
C VAL A 330 -11.35 18.10 -13.90
N PRO A 331 -10.20 17.92 -14.56
CA PRO A 331 -9.44 16.68 -14.42
C PRO A 331 -8.80 16.60 -13.04
N SER A 332 -8.69 15.39 -12.50
CA SER A 332 -7.99 15.15 -11.24
C SER A 332 -6.51 15.54 -11.32
N LEU A 333 -5.98 16.05 -10.21
CA LEU A 333 -4.55 16.32 -10.04
C LEU A 333 -3.70 15.02 -10.05
N TRP A 334 -4.32 13.87 -9.76
CA TRP A 334 -3.64 12.61 -9.42
C TRP A 334 -2.97 11.88 -10.58
N LEU A 335 -3.16 12.31 -11.82
CA LEU A 335 -2.42 11.73 -12.95
C LEU A 335 -0.88 11.98 -12.87
N ARG A 336 -0.40 12.84 -11.95
CA ARG A 336 1.03 13.06 -11.68
C ARG A 336 1.59 12.34 -10.43
N ALA A 337 0.76 11.75 -9.57
CA ALA A 337 1.15 11.27 -8.22
C ALA A 337 1.30 9.74 -8.08
N TRP A 338 1.60 9.04 -9.18
CA TRP A 338 1.92 7.61 -9.16
C TRP A 338 3.04 7.24 -8.17
N ASP A 339 3.90 8.20 -7.82
CA ASP A 339 4.99 8.04 -6.84
C ASP A 339 4.51 8.01 -5.39
N PHE A 340 3.46 8.74 -5.01
CA PHE A 340 2.95 8.73 -3.63
C PHE A 340 2.17 7.44 -3.32
N GLY A 341 1.50 6.86 -4.32
CA GLY A 341 0.86 5.56 -4.22
C GLY A 341 1.86 4.41 -3.96
N ARG A 342 3.06 4.47 -4.55
CA ARG A 342 4.14 3.50 -4.26
C ARG A 342 4.77 3.73 -2.89
N VAL A 343 5.04 4.97 -2.51
CA VAL A 343 5.65 5.31 -1.21
C VAL A 343 4.71 5.02 -0.03
N THR A 344 3.39 5.16 -0.21
CA THR A 344 2.39 4.85 0.85
C THR A 344 1.89 3.40 0.86
N ARG A 345 2.12 2.60 -0.20
CA ARG A 345 1.80 1.16 -0.24
C ARG A 345 2.90 0.25 0.31
N ASN A 346 3.87 0.80 1.04
CA ASN A 346 4.77 0.00 1.86
C ASN A 346 4.04 -0.73 3.01
N PHE A 347 2.75 -0.47 3.16
CA PHE A 347 1.87 -1.01 4.18
C PHE A 347 0.84 -1.93 3.52
N LEU A 348 0.58 -3.08 4.14
CA LEU A 348 -0.51 -3.97 3.71
C LEU A 348 -1.84 -3.22 3.81
N ALA A 349 -2.64 -3.30 2.75
CA ALA A 349 -3.98 -2.72 2.76
C ALA A 349 -4.86 -3.45 3.79
N ALA A 350 -5.95 -2.81 4.23
CA ALA A 350 -6.91 -3.47 5.11
C ALA A 350 -7.42 -4.79 4.50
N ASP A 351 -7.64 -4.82 3.18
CA ASP A 351 -8.05 -6.00 2.44
C ASP A 351 -6.99 -7.10 2.42
N ASP A 352 -5.69 -6.75 2.37
CA ASP A 352 -4.63 -7.75 2.50
C ASP A 352 -4.66 -8.38 3.88
N VAL A 353 -4.77 -7.59 4.95
CA VAL A 353 -4.81 -8.12 6.32
C VAL A 353 -6.07 -8.97 6.54
N ARG A 354 -7.21 -8.61 5.94
CA ARG A 354 -8.43 -9.44 5.92
C ARG A 354 -8.20 -10.77 5.20
N ALA A 355 -7.62 -10.72 4.01
CA ALA A 355 -7.30 -11.91 3.22
C ALA A 355 -6.34 -12.86 3.96
N LEU A 356 -5.30 -12.30 4.59
CA LEU A 356 -4.35 -13.04 5.41
C LEU A 356 -5.01 -13.65 6.65
N ALA A 357 -5.92 -12.93 7.32
CA ALA A 357 -6.67 -13.47 8.45
C ALA A 357 -7.57 -14.65 8.04
N GLY A 358 -8.08 -14.64 6.80
CA GLY A 358 -8.82 -15.76 6.21
C GLY A 358 -7.97 -17.03 6.01
N LEU A 359 -6.65 -16.90 5.89
CA LEU A 359 -5.72 -18.03 5.77
C LEU A 359 -5.33 -18.65 7.13
N LEU A 360 -5.67 -17.99 8.23
CA LEU A 360 -5.37 -18.49 9.58
C LEU A 360 -6.44 -19.51 10.03
N PRO A 361 -6.09 -20.43 10.95
CA PRO A 361 -7.07 -21.36 11.51
C PRO A 361 -8.29 -20.63 12.09
N THR A 362 -9.48 -21.20 11.89
CA THR A 362 -10.74 -20.62 12.37
C THR A 362 -10.68 -20.26 13.85
N GLY A 363 -11.13 -19.04 14.18
CA GLY A 363 -11.06 -18.48 15.53
C GLY A 363 -9.71 -17.81 15.87
N THR A 364 -8.79 -17.71 14.92
CA THR A 364 -7.58 -16.89 15.08
C THR A 364 -7.88 -15.43 14.79
N MET A 365 -7.49 -14.54 15.71
CA MET A 365 -7.59 -13.09 15.52
C MET A 365 -6.27 -12.53 15.03
N MET A 366 -6.30 -11.73 13.95
CA MET A 366 -5.12 -11.10 13.40
C MET A 366 -4.99 -9.64 13.87
N PHE A 367 -3.88 -9.26 14.46
CA PHE A 367 -3.64 -7.89 14.92
C PHE A 367 -2.77 -7.15 13.92
N GLY A 368 -3.24 -5.98 13.47
CA GLY A 368 -2.46 -5.08 12.60
C GLY A 368 -1.58 -4.14 13.44
N SER A 369 -0.42 -3.73 12.90
CA SER A 369 0.41 -2.67 13.53
C SER A 369 -0.36 -1.33 13.56
N THR A 370 -0.19 -0.57 14.64
CA THR A 370 -0.76 0.79 14.81
C THR A 370 -0.25 1.81 13.79
N HIS A 371 0.87 1.50 13.12
CA HIS A 371 1.53 2.41 12.19
C HIS A 371 1.06 2.28 10.75
N LEU A 372 0.23 1.27 10.46
CA LEU A 372 -0.35 1.11 9.14
C LEU A 372 -1.48 2.15 9.00
N PRO A 373 -1.40 3.08 8.03
CA PRO A 373 -2.48 4.02 7.73
C PRO A 373 -3.62 3.23 7.09
N PHE A 374 -4.35 2.48 7.91
CA PHE A 374 -5.45 1.65 7.45
C PHE A 374 -6.65 2.49 7.00
N GLU A 375 -6.66 3.81 7.27
CA GLU A 375 -7.73 4.77 6.95
C GLU A 375 -8.32 4.63 5.54
N ARG A 376 -7.59 4.04 4.59
CA ARG A 376 -8.10 3.74 3.26
C ARG A 376 -8.90 2.43 3.20
N GLU A 377 -10.03 2.35 3.90
CA GLU A 377 -11.11 1.47 3.42
C GLU A 377 -11.71 2.00 2.11
N HIS A 378 -11.48 3.29 1.85
CA HIS A 378 -11.84 3.94 0.61
C HIS A 378 -10.68 3.87 -0.37
N VAL A 379 -10.96 3.30 -1.52
CA VAL A 379 -10.15 3.42 -2.73
C VAL A 379 -10.24 4.85 -3.20
N MET A 380 -9.11 5.54 -3.24
CA MET A 380 -9.05 6.88 -3.81
C MET A 380 -9.44 6.83 -5.30
N LEU A 381 -10.55 7.46 -5.65
CA LEU A 381 -11.01 7.60 -7.03
C LEU A 381 -10.29 8.77 -7.73
N GLY A 382 -10.03 9.86 -7.01
CA GLY A 382 -9.24 11.00 -7.50
C GLY A 382 -9.18 12.17 -6.53
N GLU A 383 -8.17 13.03 -6.62
CA GLU A 383 -8.12 14.33 -5.89
C GLU A 383 -8.10 15.47 -6.89
N PHE A 384 -8.80 16.55 -6.57
CA PHE A 384 -9.05 17.67 -7.46
C PHE A 384 -8.64 18.97 -6.76
N ALA A 385 -7.95 19.86 -7.48
CA ALA A 385 -7.72 21.23 -7.02
C ALA A 385 -9.00 22.01 -7.24
N LEU A 386 -9.81 22.16 -6.18
CA LEU A 386 -11.04 22.92 -6.24
C LEU A 386 -10.86 24.12 -5.33
N SER A 387 -10.75 25.32 -5.91
CA SER A 387 -10.94 26.54 -5.12
C SER A 387 -12.42 26.62 -4.77
N VAL A 388 -12.79 26.16 -3.57
CA VAL A 388 -14.19 26.20 -3.12
C VAL A 388 -14.69 27.66 -3.07
N ALA A 389 -13.80 28.63 -2.84
CA ALA A 389 -14.08 30.04 -3.04
C ALA A 389 -14.28 30.33 -4.53
N GLY A 390 -15.53 30.44 -4.97
CA GLY A 390 -15.93 30.81 -6.33
C GLY A 390 -16.48 29.66 -7.21
N GLN A 391 -16.42 28.42 -6.72
CA GLN A 391 -17.07 27.28 -7.39
C GLN A 391 -18.55 27.23 -7.00
N ASP A 392 -19.39 26.85 -7.95
CA ASP A 392 -20.79 26.55 -7.67
C ASP A 392 -20.83 25.15 -7.04
N THR A 393 -21.01 25.11 -5.72
CA THR A 393 -21.05 23.89 -4.91
C THR A 393 -22.42 23.21 -4.93
N GLU A 394 -23.44 23.91 -5.44
CA GLU A 394 -24.86 23.50 -5.48
C GLU A 394 -25.23 22.89 -6.83
N SER A 395 -24.50 23.24 -7.89
CA SER A 395 -24.66 22.61 -9.20
C SER A 395 -24.42 21.10 -9.15
N PRO A 396 -25.26 20.30 -9.82
CA PRO A 396 -25.02 18.86 -9.97
C PRO A 396 -23.71 18.59 -10.69
N VAL A 397 -22.83 17.85 -10.00
CA VAL A 397 -21.58 17.32 -10.52
C VAL A 397 -21.64 15.79 -10.58
N PHE A 398 -20.91 15.19 -11.50
CA PHE A 398 -20.67 13.75 -11.49
C PHE A 398 -19.18 13.46 -11.66
N LEU A 399 -18.75 12.35 -11.07
CA LEU A 399 -17.38 11.87 -11.10
C LEU A 399 -17.27 10.72 -12.10
N ASP A 400 -16.61 10.98 -13.23
CA ASP A 400 -16.20 9.95 -14.17
C ASP A 400 -14.82 9.42 -13.77
N SER A 401 -14.77 8.14 -13.42
CA SER A 401 -13.53 7.49 -13.02
C SER A 401 -13.29 6.23 -13.85
N ARG A 402 -12.04 6.07 -14.27
CA ARG A 402 -11.52 4.81 -14.77
C ARG A 402 -10.57 4.26 -13.72
N ILE A 403 -10.95 3.15 -13.12
CA ILE A 403 -10.16 2.44 -12.12
C ILE A 403 -9.68 1.11 -12.69
N GLU A 404 -8.48 0.70 -12.29
CA GLU A 404 -7.94 -0.63 -12.56
C GLU A 404 -7.71 -1.35 -11.24
N GLY A 405 -8.32 -2.52 -11.05
CA GLY A 405 -8.10 -3.37 -9.89
C GLY A 405 -7.14 -4.50 -10.23
N HIS A 406 -5.93 -4.50 -9.66
CA HIS A 406 -5.06 -5.66 -9.76
C HIS A 406 -5.49 -6.69 -8.72
N VAL A 407 -5.96 -7.84 -9.18
CA VAL A 407 -6.47 -8.92 -8.34
C VAL A 407 -5.33 -9.83 -7.94
N PHE A 408 -5.27 -10.17 -6.67
CA PHE A 408 -4.27 -11.06 -6.13
C PHE A 408 -4.88 -12.09 -5.20
N ARG A 409 -4.30 -13.29 -5.16
CA ARG A 409 -4.61 -14.32 -4.17
C ARG A 409 -3.43 -14.48 -3.23
N TRP A 410 -3.69 -14.38 -1.94
CA TRP A 410 -2.76 -14.73 -0.90
C TRP A 410 -2.76 -16.24 -0.67
N GLN A 411 -1.57 -16.78 -0.47
CA GLN A 411 -1.36 -18.17 -0.08
C GLN A 411 -0.32 -18.21 1.03
N GLN A 412 -0.54 -19.05 2.04
CA GLN A 412 0.53 -19.38 2.99
C GLN A 412 1.53 -20.29 2.28
N GLU A 413 2.75 -19.80 2.05
CA GLU A 413 3.81 -20.58 1.40
C GLU A 413 4.48 -21.52 2.38
N THR A 414 4.79 -21.03 3.58
CA THR A 414 5.51 -21.79 4.60
C THR A 414 5.34 -21.16 5.99
N GLU A 415 5.67 -21.94 7.01
CA GLU A 415 5.84 -21.48 8.39
C GLU A 415 7.27 -21.75 8.88
N LEU A 416 7.74 -20.95 9.84
CA LEU A 416 9.09 -21.01 10.41
C LEU A 416 9.02 -20.87 11.93
N PRO A 417 9.76 -21.68 12.71
CA PRO A 417 10.01 -21.38 14.11
C PRO A 417 10.73 -20.03 14.27
N ILE A 418 10.40 -19.29 15.32
CA ILE A 418 11.05 -18.01 15.64
C ILE A 418 12.31 -18.27 16.49
N SER A 419 13.24 -19.04 15.95
CA SER A 419 14.51 -19.36 16.59
C SER A 419 15.66 -19.08 15.62
N PRO A 420 16.77 -18.44 16.07
CA PRO A 420 17.94 -18.24 15.22
C PRO A 420 18.41 -19.56 14.59
N GLY A 421 18.69 -19.54 13.29
CA GLY A 421 19.06 -20.70 12.51
C GLY A 421 17.90 -21.51 11.93
N ALA A 422 16.65 -21.24 12.31
CA ALA A 422 15.50 -21.91 11.72
C ALA A 422 15.44 -21.66 10.21
N THR A 423 15.28 -22.71 9.42
CA THR A 423 15.20 -22.66 7.97
C THR A 423 13.93 -23.33 7.46
N THR A 424 13.46 -22.88 6.31
CA THR A 424 12.43 -23.57 5.52
C THR A 424 12.70 -23.32 4.04
N GLN A 425 12.13 -24.16 3.18
CA GLN A 425 12.19 -24.00 1.73
C GLN A 425 10.78 -23.87 1.18
N ASP A 426 10.60 -22.95 0.24
CA ASP A 426 9.39 -22.82 -0.57
C ASP A 426 9.73 -23.10 -2.05
N ARG A 427 8.75 -22.97 -2.94
CA ARG A 427 8.97 -23.19 -4.38
C ARG A 427 9.93 -22.18 -5.03
N ALA A 428 10.10 -21.01 -4.43
CA ALA A 428 10.88 -19.90 -4.97
C ALA A 428 12.27 -19.78 -4.34
N GLY A 429 12.55 -20.46 -3.22
CA GLY A 429 13.79 -20.31 -2.50
C GLY A 429 13.81 -20.87 -1.08
N SER A 430 14.77 -20.41 -0.29
CA SER A 430 14.93 -20.78 1.11
C SER A 430 14.88 -19.56 2.00
N TRP A 431 14.26 -19.70 3.16
CA TRP A 431 14.20 -18.69 4.20
C TRP A 431 14.98 -19.15 5.41
N ARG A 432 15.60 -18.19 6.11
CA ARG A 432 16.34 -18.46 7.35
C ARG A 432 16.16 -17.31 8.34
N VAL A 433 15.82 -17.64 9.58
CA VAL A 433 15.88 -16.69 10.69
C VAL A 433 17.34 -16.55 11.11
N GLU A 434 17.96 -15.43 10.79
CA GLU A 434 19.37 -15.16 11.12
C GLU A 434 19.53 -14.75 12.58
N ALA A 435 18.63 -13.88 13.06
CA ALA A 435 18.63 -13.39 14.42
C ALA A 435 17.21 -13.10 14.92
N VAL A 436 17.04 -13.20 16.23
CA VAL A 436 15.83 -12.83 16.96
C VAL A 436 16.24 -11.88 18.06
N GLY A 437 15.67 -10.69 18.07
CA GLY A 437 16.01 -9.63 19.02
C GLY A 437 14.79 -8.88 19.51
N SER A 438 15.05 -7.90 20.36
CA SER A 438 14.10 -6.85 20.71
C SER A 438 14.59 -5.55 20.07
N PRO A 439 13.68 -4.67 19.62
CA PRO A 439 14.05 -3.37 19.07
C PRO A 439 14.88 -2.55 20.05
N PRO A 440 15.89 -1.78 19.58
CA PRO A 440 16.64 -0.87 20.43
C PRO A 440 15.74 0.27 20.91
N GLY A 441 15.33 0.26 22.17
CA GLY A 441 14.48 1.29 22.77
C GLY A 441 13.49 0.74 23.80
N ARG A 442 12.71 1.63 24.44
CA ARG A 442 11.74 1.25 25.48
C ARG A 442 10.44 0.63 24.95
N GLN A 443 10.27 0.50 23.63
CA GLN A 443 9.07 -0.11 23.08
C GLN A 443 9.21 -1.63 23.10
N PRO A 444 8.33 -2.36 23.79
CA PRO A 444 8.31 -3.82 23.70
C PRO A 444 8.02 -4.21 22.23
N GLY A 445 8.65 -5.28 21.76
CA GLY A 445 8.51 -5.74 20.38
C GLY A 445 9.42 -6.93 20.09
N LEU A 446 9.34 -7.42 18.86
CA LEU A 446 10.14 -8.53 18.36
C LEU A 446 10.75 -8.14 17.02
N ASP A 447 12.07 -8.15 16.95
CA ASP A 447 12.84 -7.98 15.73
C ASP A 447 13.26 -9.35 15.21
N LEU A 448 12.90 -9.65 13.96
CA LEU A 448 13.35 -10.85 13.27
C LEU A 448 14.20 -10.45 12.08
N LEU A 449 15.47 -10.83 12.11
CA LEU A 449 16.32 -10.74 10.93
C LEU A 449 16.08 -11.98 10.08
N LEU A 450 15.41 -11.81 8.96
CA LEU A 450 15.05 -12.88 8.05
C LEU A 450 15.90 -12.77 6.79
N SER A 451 16.67 -13.80 6.47
CA SER A 451 17.32 -13.92 5.18
C SER A 451 16.51 -14.82 4.26
N ARG A 452 16.58 -14.50 2.97
CA ARG A 452 15.92 -15.22 1.90
C ARG A 452 16.90 -15.37 0.76
N ARG A 453 17.12 -16.60 0.32
CA ARG A 453 17.75 -16.87 -0.98
C ARG A 453 16.65 -17.24 -1.95
N GLN A 454 16.54 -16.52 -3.05
CA GLN A 454 15.49 -16.75 -4.05
C GLN A 454 16.14 -17.07 -5.39
N ILE A 455 15.56 -18.03 -6.10
CA ILE A 455 15.89 -18.27 -7.50
C ILE A 455 15.37 -17.08 -8.32
N ALA A 456 16.30 -16.30 -8.86
CA ALA A 456 16.04 -15.13 -9.70
C ALA A 456 16.51 -15.42 -11.13
N LEU A 457 15.72 -16.22 -11.85
CA LEU A 457 15.97 -16.53 -13.25
C LEU A 457 15.21 -15.56 -14.16
N PHE A 458 15.91 -14.83 -15.02
CA PHE A 458 15.38 -13.81 -15.93
C PHE A 458 14.27 -14.32 -16.85
N THR A 459 14.29 -15.62 -17.17
CA THR A 459 13.31 -16.25 -18.07
C THR A 459 12.09 -16.83 -17.35
N SER A 460 12.10 -16.89 -16.02
CA SER A 460 11.06 -17.57 -15.23
C SER A 460 10.14 -16.63 -14.45
N SER A 461 10.58 -15.40 -14.21
CA SER A 461 9.80 -14.45 -13.43
C SER A 461 8.76 -13.80 -14.33
N ASP A 462 7.49 -14.00 -14.00
CA ASP A 462 6.40 -13.14 -14.47
C ASP A 462 6.86 -11.68 -14.37
N PRO A 463 6.76 -10.85 -15.41
CA PRO A 463 7.26 -9.47 -15.40
C PRO A 463 6.75 -8.66 -14.21
N LEU A 464 5.54 -8.92 -13.72
CA LEU A 464 5.01 -8.30 -12.51
C LEU A 464 5.68 -8.84 -11.25
N THR A 465 5.97 -10.14 -11.19
CA THR A 465 6.82 -10.75 -10.16
C THR A 465 8.25 -10.16 -10.21
N ALA A 466 8.86 -9.98 -11.39
CA ALA A 466 10.18 -9.37 -11.55
C ALA A 466 10.20 -7.87 -11.17
N GLN A 467 9.13 -7.13 -11.48
CA GLN A 467 8.98 -5.73 -11.10
C GLN A 467 8.70 -5.59 -9.60
N ALA A 468 7.82 -6.42 -9.04
CA ALA A 468 7.54 -6.50 -7.60
C ALA A 468 8.71 -7.10 -6.81
N GLU A 469 9.61 -7.86 -7.44
CA GLU A 469 10.86 -8.32 -6.84
C GLU A 469 11.80 -7.17 -6.49
N SER A 470 11.67 -5.99 -7.12
CA SER A 470 12.39 -4.81 -6.64
C SER A 470 11.85 -4.29 -5.30
N TRP A 471 10.65 -4.71 -4.88
CA TRP A 471 9.91 -4.30 -3.67
C TRP A 471 9.17 -5.50 -3.02
N PRO A 472 9.88 -6.41 -2.33
CA PRO A 472 9.31 -7.69 -1.88
C PRO A 472 8.09 -7.58 -0.94
N ASN A 473 7.83 -6.42 -0.32
CA ASN A 473 6.65 -6.19 0.50
C ASN A 473 5.33 -6.20 -0.29
N HIS A 474 5.38 -6.12 -1.62
CA HIS A 474 4.19 -6.32 -2.47
C HIS A 474 3.88 -7.79 -2.75
N LEU A 475 4.89 -8.67 -2.65
CA LEU A 475 4.76 -10.09 -2.94
C LEU A 475 4.65 -10.95 -1.67
N TYR A 476 5.25 -10.53 -0.57
CA TYR A 476 5.26 -11.29 0.66
C TYR A 476 4.64 -10.50 1.80
N ALA A 477 3.88 -11.22 2.62
CA ALA A 477 3.47 -10.75 3.92
C ALA A 477 3.98 -11.68 5.01
N PHE A 478 4.33 -11.09 6.15
CA PHE A 478 4.83 -11.84 7.31
C PHE A 478 3.85 -11.71 8.47
N GLY A 479 3.39 -12.86 8.95
CA GLY A 479 2.53 -12.96 10.12
C GLY A 479 3.24 -13.70 11.25
N LEU A 480 3.18 -13.17 12.46
CA LEU A 480 3.58 -13.88 13.66
C LEU A 480 2.37 -14.58 14.26
N TYR A 481 2.38 -15.90 14.32
CA TYR A 481 1.26 -16.69 14.79
C TYR A 481 1.60 -17.41 16.10
N ASP A 482 0.83 -17.12 17.14
CA ASP A 482 0.84 -17.86 18.41
C ASP A 482 -0.33 -18.87 18.39
N PRO A 483 -0.06 -20.17 18.17
CA PRO A 483 -1.09 -21.20 18.12
C PRO A 483 -1.77 -21.42 19.48
N THR A 484 -1.06 -21.18 20.58
CA THR A 484 -1.58 -21.37 21.94
C THR A 484 -2.65 -20.36 22.26
N ARG A 485 -2.43 -19.10 21.84
CA ARG A 485 -3.39 -17.99 22.06
C ARG A 485 -4.35 -17.78 20.89
N ARG A 486 -4.13 -18.46 19.75
CA ARG A 486 -4.82 -18.21 18.47
C ARG A 486 -4.76 -16.73 18.07
N ILE A 487 -3.56 -16.18 18.11
CA ILE A 487 -3.29 -14.79 17.70
C ILE A 487 -2.37 -14.78 16.50
N GLY A 488 -2.74 -14.08 15.44
CA GLY A 488 -1.84 -13.64 14.39
C GLY A 488 -1.44 -12.18 14.63
N ARG A 489 -0.23 -11.78 14.25
CA ARG A 489 0.19 -10.38 14.18
C ARG A 489 0.84 -10.10 12.84
N VAL A 490 0.43 -9.06 12.15
CA VAL A 490 1.12 -8.62 10.94
C VAL A 490 2.30 -7.76 11.34
N GLY A 491 3.48 -8.04 10.77
CA GLY A 491 4.66 -7.19 10.99
C GLY A 491 4.44 -5.76 10.48
N GLY A 492 4.87 -4.76 11.25
CA GLY A 492 5.00 -3.40 10.76
C GLY A 492 6.19 -3.34 9.80
N TYR A 493 5.95 -3.04 8.53
CA TYR A 493 7.05 -2.87 7.57
C TYR A 493 7.71 -1.52 7.81
N PHE A 494 8.72 -1.49 8.66
CA PHE A 494 9.67 -0.37 8.65
C PHE A 494 10.67 -0.60 7.53
N TYR A 495 10.74 0.38 6.63
CA TYR A 495 11.64 0.40 5.48
C TYR A 495 13.09 0.48 5.97
N PHE A 496 13.65 -0.65 6.36
CA PHE A 496 15.08 -0.80 6.53
C PHE A 496 15.67 -1.27 5.20
N PRO A 497 16.76 -0.64 4.71
CA PRO A 497 17.33 -1.01 3.43
C PRO A 497 17.61 -2.51 3.40
N GLN A 498 17.06 -3.20 2.41
CA GLN A 498 17.37 -4.60 2.22
C GLN A 498 18.83 -4.71 1.81
N VAL A 499 19.63 -5.38 2.64
CA VAL A 499 20.97 -5.76 2.20
C VAL A 499 20.79 -6.87 1.17
N ARG A 500 21.23 -6.60 -0.06
CA ARG A 500 21.24 -7.58 -1.14
C ARG A 500 22.68 -8.02 -1.37
N VAL A 501 22.90 -9.33 -1.35
CA VAL A 501 24.18 -9.96 -1.69
C VAL A 501 23.94 -10.83 -2.92
N ALA A 502 24.96 -10.96 -3.77
CA ALA A 502 24.88 -11.76 -5.00
C ALA A 502 23.80 -11.29 -5.98
N THR A 503 23.55 -9.97 -6.09
CA THR A 503 22.52 -9.38 -6.97
C THR A 503 22.73 -9.64 -8.46
N HIS A 504 23.95 -9.97 -8.86
CA HIS A 504 24.32 -10.33 -10.23
C HIS A 504 24.27 -11.84 -10.52
N THR A 505 23.91 -12.65 -9.53
CA THR A 505 23.73 -14.12 -9.66
C THR A 505 22.25 -14.45 -9.79
N SER A 506 21.95 -15.67 -10.22
CA SER A 506 20.59 -16.22 -10.27
C SER A 506 20.06 -16.66 -8.90
N TYR A 507 20.82 -16.45 -7.81
CA TYR A 507 20.42 -16.83 -6.45
C TYR A 507 20.77 -15.78 -5.38
N PRO A 508 20.25 -14.53 -5.52
CA PRO A 508 20.55 -13.45 -4.59
C PRO A 508 20.09 -13.78 -3.17
N LEU A 509 20.92 -13.40 -2.19
CA LEU A 509 20.58 -13.39 -0.77
C LEU A 509 20.03 -12.00 -0.42
N ARG A 510 18.81 -11.99 0.12
CA ARG A 510 18.15 -10.79 0.62
C ARG A 510 17.99 -10.91 2.12
N VAL A 511 18.43 -9.90 2.86
CA VAL A 511 18.23 -9.84 4.30
C VAL A 511 17.22 -8.73 4.60
N SER A 512 16.18 -9.08 5.35
CA SER A 512 15.09 -8.18 5.75
C SER A 512 14.98 -8.18 7.27
N LEU A 513 14.87 -7.00 7.87
CA LEU A 513 14.50 -6.87 9.27
C LEU A 513 12.97 -6.76 9.34
N LEU A 514 12.33 -7.72 9.98
CA LEU A 514 10.91 -7.70 10.26
C LEU A 514 10.72 -7.19 11.68
N HIS A 515 9.96 -6.10 11.80
CA HIS A 515 9.60 -5.55 13.09
C HIS A 515 8.15 -5.92 13.42
N PHE A 516 7.97 -6.58 14.55
CA PHE A 516 6.65 -6.81 15.12
C PHE A 516 6.55 -5.96 16.38
N ASP A 517 5.92 -4.79 16.26
CA ASP A 517 5.59 -3.96 17.41
C ASP A 517 4.84 -4.83 18.43
N ASP A 518 5.24 -4.86 19.70
CA ASP A 518 4.28 -5.23 20.73
C ASP A 518 3.31 -4.04 20.77
N LEU A 519 2.18 -4.22 20.09
CA LEU A 519 1.04 -3.36 20.28
C LEU A 519 0.89 -3.15 21.78
N SER A 520 0.97 -1.90 22.24
CA SER A 520 0.75 -1.55 23.65
C SER A 520 -0.58 -2.10 24.19
N THR A 521 -1.47 -2.47 23.26
CA THR A 521 -2.80 -3.01 23.46
C THR A 521 -2.87 -4.53 23.57
N VAL A 522 -1.80 -5.30 23.26
CA VAL A 522 -1.80 -6.77 23.31
C VAL A 522 -0.76 -7.27 24.32
N THR A 523 -1.05 -8.36 25.03
CA THR A 523 -0.10 -8.96 25.97
C THR A 523 1.21 -9.29 25.24
N PRO A 524 2.39 -8.87 25.75
CA PRO A 524 3.65 -9.15 25.12
C PRO A 524 3.84 -10.65 24.89
N LEU A 525 4.61 -11.00 23.87
CA LEU A 525 5.04 -12.38 23.68
C LEU A 525 6.03 -12.74 24.78
N THR A 526 5.52 -13.43 25.81
CA THR A 526 6.32 -14.04 26.87
C THR A 526 7.37 -14.97 26.25
N PRO A 527 8.55 -15.18 26.89
CA PRO A 527 9.58 -16.08 26.36
C PRO A 527 9.02 -17.46 25.94
N LYS A 528 8.20 -18.09 26.79
CA LYS A 528 7.52 -19.36 26.49
C LYS A 528 6.57 -19.29 25.28
N ALA A 529 5.86 -18.18 25.10
CA ALA A 529 5.00 -17.99 23.92
C ALA A 529 5.84 -17.84 22.64
N ARG A 530 7.02 -17.21 22.72
CA ARG A 530 7.96 -17.10 21.59
C ARG A 530 8.45 -18.48 21.11
N GLU A 531 8.65 -19.43 22.03
CA GLU A 531 9.04 -20.80 21.68
C GLU A 531 7.96 -21.53 20.87
N SER A 532 6.67 -21.28 21.17
CA SER A 532 5.55 -21.88 20.43
C SER A 532 5.11 -21.09 19.20
N ALA A 533 5.52 -19.82 19.09
CA ALA A 533 5.08 -18.96 18.03
C ALA A 533 5.85 -19.26 16.73
N LYS A 534 5.15 -19.04 15.62
CA LYS A 534 5.65 -19.30 14.27
C LYS A 534 5.61 -18.03 13.45
N LEU A 535 6.61 -17.84 12.60
CA LEU A 535 6.58 -16.89 11.52
C LEU A 535 5.90 -17.54 10.31
N LEU A 536 4.70 -17.09 9.99
CA LEU A 536 3.98 -17.44 8.77
C LEU A 536 4.45 -16.53 7.63
N ILE A 537 4.80 -17.13 6.51
CA ILE A 537 5.17 -16.43 5.29
C ILE A 537 4.05 -16.63 4.28
N PHE A 538 3.44 -15.52 3.90
CA PHE A 538 2.39 -15.48 2.89
C PHE A 538 2.97 -14.90 1.61
N ARG A 539 2.56 -15.46 0.48
CA ARG A 539 2.86 -14.91 -0.85
C ARG A 539 1.59 -14.50 -1.54
N ARG A 540 1.70 -13.36 -2.22
CA ARG A 540 0.68 -12.77 -3.05
C ARG A 540 0.92 -13.19 -4.50
N HIS A 541 -0.04 -13.87 -5.08
CA HIS A 541 -0.03 -14.30 -6.49
C HIS A 541 -0.91 -13.36 -7.29
N TYR A 542 -0.36 -12.74 -8.32
CA TYR A 542 -1.13 -11.89 -9.21
C TYR A 542 -2.03 -12.76 -10.07
N LEU A 543 -3.33 -12.53 -9.97
CA LEU A 543 -4.31 -13.22 -10.78
C LEU A 543 -4.51 -12.43 -12.06
N GLY A 544 -4.95 -11.16 -12.00
CA GLY A 544 -5.25 -10.42 -13.21
C GLY A 544 -5.50 -8.93 -12.96
N THR A 545 -5.83 -8.20 -14.02
CA THR A 545 -6.26 -6.80 -13.92
C THR A 545 -7.71 -6.71 -14.34
N ILE A 546 -8.52 -6.17 -13.45
CA ILE A 546 -9.87 -5.70 -13.72
C ILE A 546 -9.77 -4.25 -14.18
N LYS A 547 -10.53 -3.88 -15.22
CA LYS A 547 -10.71 -2.49 -15.62
C LYS A 547 -12.16 -2.13 -15.50
N LYS A 548 -12.44 -1.04 -14.81
CA LYS A 548 -13.81 -0.54 -14.66
C LYS A 548 -13.85 0.94 -14.98
N GLU A 549 -14.75 1.29 -15.88
CA GLU A 549 -15.21 2.66 -16.07
C GLU A 549 -16.48 2.81 -15.22
N TRP A 550 -16.54 3.89 -14.46
CA TRP A 550 -17.64 4.15 -13.56
C TRP A 550 -17.91 5.64 -13.52
N THR A 551 -19.20 5.98 -13.61
CA THR A 551 -19.73 7.33 -13.48
C THR A 551 -20.56 7.35 -12.22
N SER A 552 -20.26 8.25 -11.30
CA SER A 552 -21.12 8.46 -10.14
C SER A 552 -22.49 8.98 -10.60
N PRO A 553 -23.57 8.68 -9.86
CA PRO A 553 -24.78 9.49 -9.95
C PRO A 553 -24.47 10.97 -9.68
N PRO A 554 -25.29 11.90 -10.19
CA PRO A 554 -25.09 13.31 -9.93
C PRO A 554 -25.21 13.60 -8.43
N PHE A 555 -24.31 14.42 -7.91
CA PHE A 555 -24.26 14.89 -6.52
C PHE A 555 -23.89 16.37 -6.49
N THR A 556 -23.99 17.03 -5.34
CA THR A 556 -23.48 18.40 -5.18
C THR A 556 -22.20 18.37 -4.36
N LEU A 557 -21.26 19.28 -4.62
CA LEU A 557 -20.04 19.34 -3.78
C LEU A 557 -20.39 19.69 -2.33
N ALA A 558 -21.46 20.47 -2.13
CA ALA A 558 -21.97 20.78 -0.80
C ALA A 558 -22.22 19.51 0.03
N ASP A 559 -22.84 18.48 -0.55
CA ASP A 559 -23.17 17.19 0.11
C ASP A 559 -21.95 16.55 0.79
N PHE A 560 -20.76 16.77 0.23
CA PHE A 560 -19.52 16.14 0.63
C PHE A 560 -18.63 17.03 1.53
N LEU A 561 -18.78 18.34 1.41
CA LEU A 561 -18.03 19.30 2.22
C LEU A 561 -18.40 19.21 3.71
N HIS A 562 -19.64 18.84 4.03
CA HIS A 562 -20.12 18.67 5.41
C HIS A 562 -19.36 17.57 6.19
N LEU A 563 -18.98 16.47 5.53
CA LEU A 563 -18.41 15.28 6.18
C LEU A 563 -16.95 15.50 6.64
N ASN A 564 -16.23 16.41 5.98
CA ASN A 564 -14.81 16.68 6.26
C ASN A 564 -14.54 17.47 7.53
N ALA A 565 -15.56 18.16 8.03
CA ALA A 565 -15.48 18.83 9.32
C ALA A 565 -15.28 17.84 10.47
N VAL A 566 -15.81 16.61 10.35
CA VAL A 566 -16.06 15.71 11.48
C VAL A 566 -14.82 14.91 11.91
N HIS A 567 -13.85 14.70 11.02
CA HIS A 567 -12.64 13.94 11.33
C HIS A 567 -11.37 14.71 10.95
N PRO A 568 -10.97 15.73 11.73
CA PRO A 568 -9.63 16.28 11.61
C PRO A 568 -8.62 15.14 11.81
N ASN A 569 -7.71 15.01 10.86
CA ASN A 569 -6.73 13.94 10.82
C ASN A 569 -5.99 13.89 12.17
N THR A 570 -6.18 12.80 12.92
CA THR A 570 -5.76 12.76 14.34
C THR A 570 -4.25 12.96 14.54
N SER A 571 -3.46 12.77 13.48
CA SER A 571 -2.03 13.05 13.45
C SER A 571 -1.69 14.53 13.62
N ASP A 572 -2.54 15.46 13.16
CA ASP A 572 -2.33 16.91 13.35
C ASP A 572 -2.61 17.37 14.78
N ARG A 573 -3.21 16.53 15.64
CA ARG A 573 -3.41 16.88 17.07
C ARG A 573 -2.10 17.14 17.81
N ARG A 574 -0.94 16.66 17.31
CA ARG A 574 0.36 16.90 17.93
C ARG A 574 0.98 18.25 17.58
N SER A 575 0.56 18.89 16.48
CA SER A 575 1.06 20.21 16.08
C SER A 575 0.16 21.35 16.56
N GLN A 576 -1.11 21.05 16.87
CA GLN A 576 -2.03 22.07 17.36
C GLN A 576 -1.82 22.30 18.87
N GLY A 577 -1.46 23.53 19.24
CA GLY A 577 -1.19 23.94 20.63
C GLY A 577 -2.30 23.60 21.63
N ASP A 578 -1.99 23.79 22.92
CA ASP A 578 -2.86 23.44 24.05
C ASP A 578 -4.30 23.95 23.86
N ALA A 579 -5.28 23.08 24.10
CA ALA A 579 -6.69 23.44 24.03
C ALA A 579 -7.00 24.59 25.00
N LEU A 580 -7.88 25.50 24.59
CA LEU A 580 -8.25 26.66 25.40
C LEU A 580 -8.84 26.21 26.74
N SER A 581 -8.26 26.68 27.85
CA SER A 581 -8.78 26.35 29.18
C SER A 581 -10.23 26.83 29.34
N ALA A 582 -11.03 26.15 30.17
CA ALA A 582 -12.41 26.53 30.38
C ALA A 582 -12.54 27.98 30.89
N ALA A 583 -11.67 28.42 31.81
CA ALA A 583 -11.69 29.80 32.32
C ALA A 583 -11.41 30.83 31.21
N GLU A 584 -10.44 30.55 30.34
CA GLU A 584 -10.08 31.42 29.23
C GLU A 584 -11.19 31.48 28.17
N PHE A 585 -11.79 30.34 27.85
CA PHE A 585 -12.94 30.24 26.95
C PHE A 585 -14.09 31.13 27.43
N HIS A 586 -14.51 31.00 28.69
CA HIS A 586 -15.61 31.81 29.25
C HIS A 586 -15.27 33.29 29.30
N ARG A 587 -14.01 33.65 29.62
CA ARG A 587 -13.55 35.04 29.61
C ARG A 587 -13.68 35.66 28.22
N ARG A 588 -13.20 34.98 27.18
CA ARG A 588 -13.29 35.45 25.78
C ARG A 588 -14.72 35.48 25.28
N LEU A 589 -15.53 34.46 25.60
CA LEU A 589 -16.93 34.40 25.22
C LEU A 589 -17.72 35.57 25.83
N LYS A 590 -17.49 35.90 27.10
CA LYS A 590 -18.10 37.05 27.77
C LYS A 590 -17.68 38.38 27.14
N ALA A 591 -16.43 38.48 26.67
CA ALA A 591 -15.91 39.70 26.04
C ALA A 591 -16.50 39.98 24.65
N LEU A 592 -17.05 38.98 23.94
CA LEU A 592 -17.62 39.16 22.60
C LEU A 592 -18.94 39.97 22.56
N ALA A 593 -19.58 40.23 23.71
CA ALA A 593 -20.83 40.99 23.85
C ALA A 593 -21.94 40.61 22.83
N PRO A 594 -22.87 39.69 23.17
CA PRO A 594 -23.87 39.20 22.21
C PRO A 594 -24.75 40.34 21.66
N PRO A 595 -24.89 40.48 20.33
CA PRO A 595 -25.82 41.45 19.74
C PRO A 595 -27.28 41.04 20.01
N PRO A 596 -28.25 41.98 19.96
CA PRO A 596 -29.67 41.63 19.98
C PRO A 596 -30.04 40.60 18.89
N PRO A 597 -30.96 39.64 19.14
CA PRO A 597 -31.35 38.63 18.16
C PRO A 597 -31.92 39.16 16.85
N ASP A 598 -32.55 40.35 16.88
CA ASP A 598 -33.10 41.03 15.70
C ASP A 598 -32.06 41.91 14.96
N SER A 599 -30.79 41.83 15.33
CA SER A 599 -29.73 42.60 14.67
C SER A 599 -29.57 42.18 13.20
N PRO A 600 -29.06 43.06 12.32
CA PRO A 600 -28.80 42.71 10.93
C PRO A 600 -27.88 41.48 10.81
N ARG A 601 -28.18 40.62 9.83
CA ARG A 601 -27.46 39.37 9.58
C ARG A 601 -25.92 39.48 9.61
N PRO A 602 -25.26 40.52 9.04
CA PRO A 602 -23.79 40.65 9.11
C PRO A 602 -23.24 40.79 10.54
N VAL A 603 -23.98 41.48 11.41
CA VAL A 603 -23.58 41.70 12.82
C VAL A 603 -23.66 40.38 13.58
N VAL A 604 -24.77 39.66 13.44
CA VAL A 604 -24.97 38.36 14.06
C VAL A 604 -23.97 37.34 13.49
N GLY A 605 -23.74 37.32 12.18
CA GLY A 605 -22.79 36.42 11.54
C GLY A 605 -21.36 36.60 12.02
N THR A 606 -20.92 37.84 12.23
CA THR A 606 -19.59 38.14 12.80
C THR A 606 -19.48 37.58 14.22
N TYR A 607 -20.50 37.82 15.04
CA TYR A 607 -20.55 37.31 16.41
C TYR A 607 -20.53 35.78 16.47
N VAL A 608 -21.41 35.12 15.70
CA VAL A 608 -21.48 33.65 15.62
C VAL A 608 -20.13 33.08 15.18
N ASN A 609 -19.51 33.63 14.13
CA ASN A 609 -18.21 33.17 13.66
C ASN A 609 -17.13 33.25 14.76
N GLU A 610 -17.06 34.34 15.51
CA GLU A 610 -16.12 34.48 16.63
C GLU A 610 -16.40 33.47 17.76
N VAL A 611 -17.67 33.20 18.08
CA VAL A 611 -18.04 32.15 19.03
C VAL A 611 -17.58 30.78 18.53
N LEU A 612 -17.80 30.46 17.24
CA LEU A 612 -17.37 29.19 16.65
C LEU A 612 -15.84 29.04 16.67
N ARG A 613 -15.07 30.11 16.47
CA ARG A 613 -13.61 30.08 16.62
C ARG A 613 -13.17 29.75 18.05
N LEU A 614 -13.89 30.25 19.06
CA LEU A 614 -13.65 29.89 20.45
C LEU A 614 -14.01 28.43 20.73
N VAL A 615 -15.10 27.91 20.16
CA VAL A 615 -15.51 26.50 20.29
C VAL A 615 -14.46 25.58 19.69
N GLU A 616 -13.95 25.90 18.50
CA GLU A 616 -12.87 25.16 17.85
C GLU A 616 -11.60 25.17 18.72
N ALA A 617 -11.22 26.33 19.26
CA ALA A 617 -10.05 26.44 20.15
C ALA A 617 -10.22 25.65 21.47
N ARG A 618 -11.44 25.52 21.98
CA ARG A 618 -11.77 24.76 23.21
C ARG A 618 -11.70 23.25 22.99
N ARG A 619 -11.97 22.75 21.77
CA ARG A 619 -12.01 21.32 21.41
C ARG A 619 -12.86 20.44 22.34
N LEU A 620 -14.00 20.96 22.79
CA LEU A 620 -14.96 20.23 23.62
C LEU A 620 -16.32 20.18 22.93
N HIS A 621 -17.01 19.04 23.10
CA HIS A 621 -18.37 18.87 22.59
C HIS A 621 -19.32 19.83 23.29
N VAL A 622 -20.10 20.57 22.50
CA VAL A 622 -21.16 21.47 22.97
C VAL A 622 -22.48 20.69 22.97
N LEU A 623 -22.99 20.35 24.15
CA LEU A 623 -24.29 19.69 24.32
C LEU A 623 -25.44 20.71 24.23
N ASP A 624 -26.69 20.25 24.09
CA ASP A 624 -27.86 21.14 23.94
C ASP A 624 -28.10 22.09 25.13
N ASP A 625 -27.64 21.68 26.30
CA ASP A 625 -27.74 22.46 27.54
C ASP A 625 -26.50 23.28 27.84
N ASP A 626 -25.45 23.19 27.01
CA ASP A 626 -24.27 24.04 27.15
C ASP A 626 -24.69 25.53 26.97
N PRO A 627 -24.21 26.44 27.82
CA PRO A 627 -24.52 27.87 27.71
C PRO A 627 -24.28 28.46 26.31
N VAL A 628 -23.28 27.95 25.57
CA VAL A 628 -22.98 28.38 24.20
C VAL A 628 -24.11 28.01 23.24
N ALA A 629 -24.62 26.78 23.30
CA ALA A 629 -25.75 26.35 22.49
C ALA A 629 -27.00 27.17 22.80
N ARG A 630 -27.26 27.48 24.08
CA ARG A 630 -28.39 28.34 24.49
C ARG A 630 -28.26 29.76 23.97
N GLN A 631 -27.05 30.33 24.04
CA GLN A 631 -26.78 31.68 23.55
C GLN A 631 -26.94 31.76 22.03
N LEU A 632 -26.43 30.78 21.28
CA LEU A 632 -26.57 30.71 19.83
C LEU A 632 -28.03 30.44 19.41
N ALA A 633 -28.77 29.62 20.17
CA ALA A 633 -30.16 29.30 19.89
C ALA A 633 -31.08 30.53 19.84
N ALA A 634 -30.75 31.59 20.57
CA ALA A 634 -31.52 32.85 20.56
C ALA A 634 -31.58 33.52 19.17
N TYR A 635 -30.58 33.27 18.30
CA TYR A 635 -30.50 33.86 16.97
C TYR A 635 -31.19 33.03 15.88
N VAL A 636 -31.49 31.76 16.15
CA VAL A 636 -32.03 30.81 15.16
C VAL A 636 -33.41 31.23 14.62
N PRO A 637 -34.37 31.72 15.43
CA PRO A 637 -35.69 32.12 14.91
C PRO A 637 -35.64 33.16 13.78
N LYS A 638 -34.64 34.05 13.78
CA LYS A 638 -34.49 35.14 12.80
C LYS A 638 -33.43 34.87 11.73
N HIS A 639 -32.51 33.93 11.98
CA HIS A 639 -31.33 33.71 11.13
C HIS A 639 -31.04 32.24 10.83
N LEU A 640 -32.05 31.35 10.79
CA LEU A 640 -31.85 29.92 10.55
C LEU A 640 -31.06 29.61 9.26
N ASP A 641 -31.32 30.37 8.19
CA ASP A 641 -30.61 30.32 6.92
C ASP A 641 -29.09 30.47 7.07
N MET A 642 -28.66 31.44 7.88
CA MET A 642 -27.25 31.67 8.19
C MET A 642 -26.61 30.47 8.93
N PHE A 643 -27.35 29.80 9.82
CA PHE A 643 -26.85 28.60 10.50
C PHE A 643 -26.68 27.43 9.52
N PHE A 644 -27.63 27.25 8.60
CA PHE A 644 -27.51 26.24 7.53
C PHE A 644 -26.34 26.51 6.60
N GLU A 645 -26.01 27.76 6.32
CA GLU A 645 -24.83 28.13 5.52
C GLU A 645 -23.50 27.97 6.28
N ALA A 646 -23.51 28.13 7.61
CA ALA A 646 -22.30 28.06 8.44
C ALA A 646 -21.89 26.62 8.79
N MET A 647 -22.86 25.74 9.08
CA MET A 647 -22.61 24.35 9.46
C MET A 647 -21.71 23.55 8.47
N PRO A 648 -21.81 23.70 7.14
CA PRO A 648 -20.95 23.03 6.15
C PRO A 648 -19.48 23.41 6.23
N LEU A 649 -19.23 24.63 6.71
CA LEU A 649 -17.91 25.26 6.71
C LEU A 649 -17.22 25.14 8.08
N ALA A 650 -18.03 24.92 9.12
CA ALA A 650 -17.66 24.72 10.50
C ALA A 650 -16.85 23.42 10.69
N GLY A 651 -15.84 23.41 11.56
CA GLY A 651 -15.14 22.18 11.98
C GLY A 651 -16.03 21.29 12.87
N LEU A 652 -15.51 20.15 13.35
CA LEU A 652 -16.25 19.17 14.15
C LEU A 652 -16.99 19.82 15.34
N TYR A 653 -16.26 20.54 16.20
CA TYR A 653 -16.86 21.09 17.43
C TYR A 653 -17.82 22.26 17.15
N PRO A 654 -17.47 23.23 16.28
CA PRO A 654 -18.39 24.27 15.82
C PRO A 654 -19.66 23.71 15.16
N GLY A 655 -19.56 22.66 14.33
CA GLY A 655 -20.70 22.02 13.67
C GLY A 655 -21.66 21.42 14.69
N ILE A 656 -21.13 20.74 15.71
CA ILE A 656 -21.94 20.20 16.83
C ILE A 656 -22.64 21.35 17.60
N ALA A 657 -21.94 22.46 17.86
CA ALA A 657 -22.52 23.61 18.55
C ALA A 657 -23.65 24.26 17.74
N LEU A 658 -23.49 24.40 16.41
CA LEU A 658 -24.53 24.91 15.53
C LEU A 658 -25.75 23.98 15.49
N ASN A 659 -25.54 22.66 15.44
CA ASN A 659 -26.64 21.68 15.47
C ASN A 659 -27.42 21.74 16.78
N ALA A 660 -26.72 21.82 17.92
CA ALA A 660 -27.33 21.99 19.23
C ALA A 660 -28.13 23.31 19.31
N ALA A 661 -27.58 24.40 18.78
CA ALA A 661 -28.25 25.69 18.72
C ALA A 661 -29.53 25.65 17.87
N VAL A 662 -29.48 25.06 16.66
CA VAL A 662 -30.65 24.95 15.77
C VAL A 662 -31.72 24.07 16.39
N ARG A 663 -31.35 22.90 16.95
CA ARG A 663 -32.29 22.02 17.64
C ARG A 663 -33.07 22.74 18.75
N ARG A 664 -32.37 23.58 19.51
CA ARG A 664 -32.97 24.34 20.61
C ARG A 664 -33.77 25.56 20.15
N GLY A 665 -33.26 26.29 19.16
CA GLY A 665 -33.76 27.61 18.80
C GLY A 665 -34.83 27.63 17.71
N VAL A 666 -35.02 26.54 16.96
CA VAL A 666 -35.99 26.51 15.86
C VAL A 666 -37.44 26.64 16.35
N SER A 667 -38.25 27.44 15.66
CA SER A 667 -39.69 27.57 15.94
C SER A 667 -40.52 26.65 15.04
N ASP A 668 -41.79 26.43 15.39
CA ASP A 668 -42.72 25.63 14.57
C ASP A 668 -43.00 26.29 13.21
N GLU A 669 -42.91 27.62 13.13
CA GLU A 669 -43.01 28.38 11.88
C GLU A 669 -41.89 28.02 10.89
N GLN A 670 -40.73 27.60 11.40
CA GLN A 670 -39.57 27.21 10.60
C GLN A 670 -39.57 25.71 10.24
N LYS A 671 -40.60 24.94 10.64
CA LYS A 671 -40.76 23.52 10.30
C LYS A 671 -40.54 23.22 8.80
N PRO A 672 -41.14 23.95 7.84
CA PRO A 672 -40.93 23.67 6.42
C PRO A 672 -39.46 23.80 5.99
N GLN A 673 -38.70 24.72 6.60
CA GLN A 673 -37.29 24.96 6.28
C GLN A 673 -36.40 23.81 6.77
N ILE A 674 -36.67 23.28 7.97
CA ILE A 674 -35.97 22.10 8.51
C ILE A 674 -36.26 20.87 7.64
N ILE A 675 -37.53 20.64 7.33
CA ILE A 675 -37.95 19.49 6.52
C ILE A 675 -37.34 19.55 5.11
N ALA A 676 -37.32 20.73 4.49
CA ALA A 676 -36.68 20.92 3.19
C ALA A 676 -35.15 20.69 3.25
N ALA A 677 -34.50 21.05 4.36
CA ALA A 677 -33.06 20.88 4.54
C ALA A 677 -32.62 19.43 4.78
N LEU A 678 -33.52 18.52 5.18
CA LEU A 678 -33.20 17.10 5.46
C LEU A 678 -32.45 16.42 4.33
N ALA A 679 -32.82 16.68 3.08
CA ALA A 679 -32.20 16.05 1.90
C ALA A 679 -30.68 16.27 1.85
N ARG A 680 -30.21 17.43 2.35
CA ARG A 680 -28.80 17.81 2.42
C ARG A 680 -28.18 17.57 3.79
N ARG A 681 -29.03 17.49 4.82
CA ARG A 681 -28.65 17.43 6.24
C ARG A 681 -29.49 16.39 6.99
N PRO A 682 -29.19 15.09 6.79
CA PRO A 682 -29.86 13.99 7.49
C PRO A 682 -29.76 14.10 9.02
N ASP A 683 -28.75 14.79 9.54
CA ASP A 683 -28.56 15.06 10.96
C ASP A 683 -29.69 15.92 11.57
N LEU A 684 -30.43 16.70 10.76
CA LEU A 684 -31.61 17.44 11.22
C LEU A 684 -32.80 16.52 11.53
N ALA A 685 -32.75 15.23 11.17
CA ALA A 685 -33.81 14.28 11.52
C ALA A 685 -34.03 14.17 13.03
N GLN A 686 -33.01 14.47 13.85
CA GLN A 686 -33.17 14.53 15.31
C GLN A 686 -34.18 15.61 15.72
N ILE A 687 -34.19 16.77 15.04
CA ILE A 687 -35.15 17.85 15.32
C ILE A 687 -36.57 17.41 14.96
N VAL A 688 -36.71 16.73 13.82
CA VAL A 688 -38.01 16.19 13.36
C VAL A 688 -38.58 15.21 14.38
N LEU A 689 -37.73 14.34 14.94
CA LEU A 689 -38.11 13.42 16.01
C LEU A 689 -38.49 14.17 17.29
N ASP A 690 -37.63 15.07 17.76
CA ASP A 690 -37.80 15.78 19.03
C ASP A 690 -39.05 16.68 19.03
N ARG A 691 -39.46 17.18 17.86
CA ARG A 691 -40.64 18.04 17.67
C ARG A 691 -41.88 17.29 17.20
N GLY A 692 -41.79 15.99 16.93
CA GLY A 692 -42.93 15.20 16.44
C GLY A 692 -43.40 15.57 15.04
N TRP A 693 -42.51 16.03 14.15
CA TRP A 693 -42.84 16.47 12.78
C TRP A 693 -42.74 15.33 11.74
N LEU A 694 -42.86 14.07 12.16
CA LEU A 694 -42.58 12.91 11.33
C LEU A 694 -43.56 12.79 10.15
N GLU A 695 -44.85 13.02 10.36
CA GLU A 695 -45.84 12.88 9.28
C GLU A 695 -45.58 13.88 8.14
N GLU A 696 -45.26 15.13 8.47
CA GLU A 696 -44.94 16.16 7.48
C GLU A 696 -43.58 15.93 6.80
N ALA A 697 -42.65 15.25 7.49
CA ALA A 697 -41.31 14.96 6.99
C ALA A 697 -41.20 13.62 6.25
N LYS A 698 -42.29 12.85 6.10
CA LYS A 698 -42.27 11.49 5.55
C LYS A 698 -41.59 11.37 4.20
N GLU A 699 -42.03 12.15 3.21
CA GLU A 699 -41.46 12.09 1.86
C GLU A 699 -39.97 12.49 1.83
N PRO A 700 -39.54 13.61 2.46
CA PRO A 700 -38.12 13.93 2.58
C PRO A 700 -37.29 12.86 3.31
N LEU A 701 -37.81 12.26 4.39
CA LEU A 701 -37.13 11.20 5.12
C LEU A 701 -36.97 9.94 4.28
N LEU A 702 -38.01 9.51 3.57
CA LEU A 702 -37.95 8.34 2.67
C LEU A 702 -36.89 8.55 1.58
N LYS A 703 -36.78 9.76 1.01
CA LYS A 703 -35.73 10.10 0.03
C LYS A 703 -34.31 10.02 0.60
N LEU A 704 -34.13 10.05 1.92
CA LEU A 704 -32.81 9.84 2.52
C LEU A 704 -32.29 8.42 2.27
N LEU A 705 -33.17 7.44 1.99
CA LEU A 705 -32.75 6.09 1.59
C LEU A 705 -31.95 6.06 0.27
N ASP A 706 -32.12 7.07 -0.57
CA ASP A 706 -31.38 7.23 -1.82
C ASP A 706 -30.19 8.20 -1.70
N SER A 707 -30.08 8.91 -0.56
CA SER A 707 -29.02 9.90 -0.33
C SER A 707 -27.64 9.22 -0.29
N PRO A 708 -26.60 9.82 -0.90
CA PRO A 708 -25.21 9.37 -0.78
C PRO A 708 -24.63 9.60 0.62
N GLN A 709 -25.27 10.40 1.47
CA GLN A 709 -24.76 10.68 2.81
C GLN A 709 -25.04 9.51 3.77
N PRO A 710 -24.12 9.22 4.72
CA PRO A 710 -24.39 8.25 5.77
C PRO A 710 -25.57 8.73 6.63
N LEU A 711 -26.53 7.85 6.89
CA LEU A 711 -27.68 8.18 7.74
C LEU A 711 -27.30 8.05 9.21
N GLY A 712 -27.39 9.15 9.94
CA GLY A 712 -27.24 9.14 11.39
C GLY A 712 -28.34 8.32 12.09
N SER A 713 -28.08 7.98 13.36
CA SER A 713 -29.00 7.25 14.23
C SER A 713 -30.42 7.84 14.28
N ALA A 714 -30.53 9.17 14.27
CA ALA A 714 -31.80 9.89 14.26
C ALA A 714 -32.58 9.69 12.94
N ALA A 715 -31.93 9.80 11.79
CA ALA A 715 -32.58 9.57 10.49
C ALA A 715 -33.09 8.13 10.38
N LEU A 716 -32.30 7.16 10.86
CA LEU A 716 -32.72 5.76 10.94
C LEU A 716 -33.89 5.55 11.89
N ALA A 717 -33.90 6.21 13.04
CA ALA A 717 -35.02 6.16 13.99
C ALA A 717 -36.31 6.73 13.37
N ALA A 718 -36.21 7.85 12.67
CA ALA A 718 -37.34 8.47 11.98
C ALA A 718 -37.89 7.57 10.86
N LEU A 719 -37.02 6.94 10.07
CA LEU A 719 -37.41 5.97 9.05
C LEU A 719 -38.06 4.71 9.64
N ALA A 720 -37.48 4.19 10.73
CA ALA A 720 -38.01 3.03 11.44
C ALA A 720 -39.39 3.31 12.05
N TRP A 721 -39.66 4.55 12.49
CA TRP A 721 -40.95 4.94 13.08
C TRP A 721 -42.14 4.72 12.15
N TYR A 722 -41.96 4.83 10.82
CA TYR A 722 -43.06 4.59 9.87
C TYR A 722 -43.47 3.11 9.74
N GLU A 723 -42.64 2.19 10.24
CA GLU A 723 -42.83 0.74 10.13
C GLU A 723 -43.08 0.22 8.70
N ASP A 724 -42.73 1.00 7.67
CA ASP A 724 -43.01 0.70 6.27
C ASP A 724 -42.06 -0.38 5.73
N PRO A 725 -42.55 -1.59 5.36
CA PRO A 725 -41.72 -2.68 4.88
C PRO A 725 -40.90 -2.34 3.62
N ARG A 726 -41.33 -1.33 2.84
CA ARG A 726 -40.58 -0.85 1.65
C ARG A 726 -39.23 -0.24 2.03
N THR A 727 -39.08 0.25 3.26
CA THR A 727 -37.83 0.86 3.76
C THR A 727 -36.83 -0.18 4.27
N TYR A 728 -37.29 -1.38 4.64
CA TYR A 728 -36.47 -2.37 5.35
C TYR A 728 -35.22 -2.80 4.58
N PRO A 729 -35.26 -3.03 3.25
CA PRO A 729 -34.05 -3.38 2.51
C PRO A 729 -32.95 -2.31 2.65
N GLY A 730 -33.30 -1.02 2.53
CA GLY A 730 -32.35 0.08 2.68
C GLY A 730 -31.85 0.24 4.12
N LEU A 731 -32.69 0.01 5.12
CA LEU A 731 -32.30 0.05 6.53
C LEU A 731 -31.36 -1.10 6.92
N LEU A 732 -31.63 -2.31 6.42
CA LEU A 732 -30.78 -3.48 6.64
C LEU A 732 -29.43 -3.34 5.93
N GLU A 733 -29.41 -2.77 4.73
CA GLU A 733 -28.17 -2.43 4.04
C GLU A 733 -27.31 -1.45 4.85
N ILE A 734 -27.92 -0.45 5.49
CA ILE A 734 -27.19 0.49 6.36
C ILE A 734 -26.61 -0.26 7.56
N LEU A 735 -27.38 -1.13 8.21
CA LEU A 735 -26.88 -1.96 9.31
C LEU A 735 -25.75 -2.91 8.87
N GLU A 736 -25.81 -3.46 7.66
CA GLU A 736 -24.75 -4.33 7.13
C GLU A 736 -23.44 -3.58 6.89
N ASN A 737 -23.52 -2.33 6.43
CA ASN A 737 -22.37 -1.50 6.12
C ASN A 737 -21.77 -0.80 7.36
N ASP A 738 -22.61 -0.41 8.31
CA ASP A 738 -22.27 0.25 9.59
C ASP A 738 -23.06 -0.40 10.76
N PRO A 739 -22.59 -1.58 11.25
CA PRO A 739 -23.31 -2.36 12.24
C PRO A 739 -23.23 -1.73 13.62
N ASN A 740 -24.16 -0.85 13.95
CA ASN A 740 -24.28 -0.19 15.25
C ASN A 740 -25.37 -0.85 16.12
N LEU A 741 -25.09 -1.03 17.42
CA LEU A 741 -26.04 -1.64 18.36
C LEU A 741 -27.34 -0.85 18.48
N GLU A 742 -27.28 0.48 18.51
CA GLU A 742 -28.45 1.36 18.60
C GLU A 742 -29.34 1.22 17.36
N ASN A 743 -28.73 1.15 16.17
CA ASN A 743 -29.44 0.92 14.92
C ASN A 743 -30.10 -0.46 14.91
N TYR A 744 -29.38 -1.51 15.35
CA TYR A 744 -29.94 -2.85 15.49
C TYR A 744 -31.16 -2.88 16.42
N GLU A 745 -31.09 -2.21 17.58
CA GLU A 745 -32.20 -2.16 18.56
C GLU A 745 -33.46 -1.50 17.99
N ARG A 746 -33.30 -0.49 17.12
CA ARG A 746 -34.42 0.13 16.41
C ARG A 746 -35.02 -0.82 15.37
N LEU A 747 -34.17 -1.43 14.56
CA LEU A 747 -34.63 -2.27 13.46
C LEU A 747 -35.32 -3.54 13.96
N ARG A 748 -34.85 -4.18 15.04
CA ARG A 748 -35.43 -5.44 15.52
C ARG A 748 -36.89 -5.33 15.99
N GLY A 749 -37.36 -4.12 16.30
CA GLY A 749 -38.74 -3.88 16.71
C GLY A 749 -39.72 -3.84 15.54
N LEU A 750 -39.23 -3.73 14.30
CA LEU A 750 -40.09 -3.52 13.14
C LEU A 750 -40.89 -4.78 12.78
N PRO A 751 -42.19 -4.65 12.46
CA PRO A 751 -43.05 -5.80 12.20
C PRO A 751 -42.59 -6.57 10.95
N GLY A 752 -42.39 -7.89 11.10
CA GLY A 752 -42.03 -8.77 9.98
C GLY A 752 -40.58 -8.71 9.51
N ILE A 753 -39.71 -7.87 10.10
CA ILE A 753 -38.32 -7.71 9.67
C ILE A 753 -37.40 -8.87 10.08
N GLN A 754 -37.79 -9.64 11.11
CA GLN A 754 -36.88 -10.55 11.85
C GLN A 754 -36.07 -11.47 10.92
N ALA A 755 -36.71 -12.17 9.99
CA ALA A 755 -36.00 -13.10 9.10
C ALA A 755 -35.00 -12.40 8.16
N ALA A 756 -35.27 -11.15 7.76
CA ALA A 756 -34.36 -10.36 6.96
C ALA A 756 -33.22 -9.79 7.80
N LEU A 757 -33.52 -9.36 9.04
CA LEU A 757 -32.54 -8.92 10.02
C LEU A 757 -31.57 -10.04 10.43
N ASP A 758 -32.05 -11.26 10.64
CA ASP A 758 -31.22 -12.44 10.94
C ASP A 758 -30.16 -12.65 9.85
N ARG A 759 -30.59 -12.59 8.58
CA ARG A 759 -29.71 -12.71 7.42
C ARG A 759 -28.74 -11.54 7.29
N ALA A 760 -29.19 -10.32 7.57
CA ALA A 760 -28.35 -9.12 7.54
C ALA A 760 -27.25 -9.20 8.61
N VAL A 761 -27.59 -9.56 9.85
CA VAL A 761 -26.62 -9.78 10.92
C VAL A 761 -25.69 -10.95 10.59
N ASP A 762 -26.19 -12.03 9.99
CA ASP A 762 -25.34 -13.14 9.52
C ASP A 762 -24.33 -12.69 8.47
N ARG A 763 -24.76 -11.91 7.47
CA ARG A 763 -23.88 -11.36 6.45
C ARG A 763 -22.85 -10.42 7.05
N ALA A 764 -23.29 -9.45 7.86
CA ALA A 764 -22.40 -8.50 8.53
C ALA A 764 -21.39 -9.22 9.44
N TRP A 765 -21.84 -10.24 10.19
CA TRP A 765 -20.98 -11.06 11.02
C TRP A 765 -19.96 -11.81 10.16
N ARG A 766 -20.38 -12.55 9.13
CA ARG A 766 -19.45 -13.30 8.26
C ARG A 766 -18.50 -12.40 7.48
N ALA A 767 -18.96 -11.21 7.09
CA ALA A 767 -18.17 -10.22 6.36
C ALA A 767 -17.20 -9.45 7.23
N ARG A 768 -17.35 -9.53 8.57
CA ARG A 768 -16.48 -8.80 9.48
C ARG A 768 -15.02 -9.17 9.26
N PRO A 769 -14.11 -8.21 9.34
CA PRO A 769 -12.69 -8.52 9.42
C PRO A 769 -12.41 -9.31 10.70
N ARG A 770 -11.76 -10.47 10.60
CA ARG A 770 -11.14 -11.18 11.75
C ARG A 770 -9.86 -10.49 12.22
N THR A 771 -9.84 -9.16 12.11
CA THR A 771 -8.66 -8.34 12.34
C THR A 771 -8.97 -7.29 13.40
N LEU A 772 -8.02 -7.10 14.31
CA LEU A 772 -8.07 -6.07 15.34
C LEU A 772 -7.04 -5.01 15.03
N ILE A 773 -7.54 -3.82 14.73
CA ILE A 773 -6.74 -2.65 14.47
C ILE A 773 -7.11 -1.64 15.56
N PRO A 774 -6.16 -1.22 16.42
CA PRO A 774 -6.43 -0.21 17.44
C PRO A 774 -7.06 1.04 16.82
N GLY A 775 -8.16 1.52 17.41
CA GLY A 775 -8.88 2.70 16.92
C GLY A 775 -9.94 2.45 15.84
N ARG A 776 -10.22 1.19 15.47
CA ARG A 776 -11.28 0.83 14.49
C ARG A 776 -12.48 0.09 15.08
N GLU A 777 -13.57 0.15 14.31
CA GLU A 777 -14.95 -0.31 14.56
C GLU A 777 -15.19 -1.82 14.72
N THR A 778 -14.16 -2.67 14.74
CA THR A 778 -14.33 -4.13 14.94
C THR A 778 -15.27 -4.51 16.11
N PRO A 779 -15.37 -3.72 17.21
CA PRO A 779 -16.32 -3.97 18.29
C PRO A 779 -17.80 -3.67 18.00
N LEU A 780 -18.13 -2.91 16.95
CA LEU A 780 -19.52 -2.52 16.67
C LEU A 780 -20.34 -3.72 16.17
N VAL A 781 -19.84 -4.44 15.16
CA VAL A 781 -20.47 -5.70 14.69
C VAL A 781 -20.51 -6.77 15.76
N LEU A 782 -19.47 -6.81 16.62
CA LEU A 782 -19.41 -7.73 17.75
C LEU A 782 -20.57 -7.46 18.73
N SER A 783 -20.83 -6.19 19.05
CA SER A 783 -21.93 -5.79 19.93
C SER A 783 -23.29 -6.17 19.36
N VAL A 784 -23.50 -5.95 18.05
CA VAL A 784 -24.72 -6.35 17.33
C VAL A 784 -24.90 -7.87 17.35
N ALA A 785 -23.86 -8.63 17.00
CA ALA A 785 -23.91 -10.09 16.97
C ALA A 785 -24.14 -10.70 18.36
N LEU A 786 -23.51 -10.15 19.40
CA LEU A 786 -23.74 -10.51 20.79
C LEU A 786 -25.20 -10.27 21.20
N ARG A 787 -25.75 -9.09 20.89
CA ARG A 787 -27.13 -8.74 21.17
C ARG A 787 -28.12 -9.64 20.44
N HIS A 788 -27.75 -10.07 19.24
CA HIS A 788 -28.53 -10.97 18.42
C HIS A 788 -28.49 -12.44 18.89
N GLY A 789 -27.55 -12.79 19.78
CA GLY A 789 -27.44 -14.13 20.37
C GLY A 789 -26.46 -15.06 19.65
N ARG A 790 -25.49 -14.52 18.90
CA ARG A 790 -24.43 -15.32 18.24
C ARG A 790 -23.40 -15.81 19.26
N ARG A 791 -23.33 -17.13 19.44
CA ARG A 791 -22.40 -17.79 20.38
C ARG A 791 -20.95 -17.56 19.99
N GLU A 792 -20.68 -17.58 18.69
CA GLU A 792 -19.35 -17.36 18.11
C GLU A 792 -18.84 -15.95 18.44
N ALA A 793 -19.74 -14.96 18.50
CA ALA A 793 -19.39 -13.60 18.88
C ALA A 793 -18.96 -13.50 20.34
N LEU A 794 -19.63 -14.23 21.23
CA LEU A 794 -19.22 -14.31 22.63
C LEU A 794 -17.86 -14.98 22.79
N GLN A 795 -17.65 -16.10 22.09
CA GLN A 795 -16.37 -16.81 22.10
C GLN A 795 -15.23 -15.93 21.58
N GLU A 796 -15.46 -15.19 20.50
CA GLU A 796 -14.51 -14.24 19.96
C GLU A 796 -14.23 -13.11 20.95
N ALA A 797 -15.26 -12.48 21.52
CA ALA A 797 -15.11 -11.40 22.51
C ALA A 797 -14.22 -11.81 23.70
N PHE A 798 -14.45 -13.00 24.27
CA PHE A 798 -13.59 -13.53 25.35
C PHE A 798 -12.19 -13.89 24.86
N GLY A 799 -12.05 -14.41 23.63
CA GLY A 799 -10.75 -14.64 23.00
C GLY A 799 -9.93 -13.37 22.88
N ILE A 800 -10.56 -12.28 22.43
CA ILE A 800 -9.94 -10.95 22.34
C ILE A 800 -9.56 -10.43 23.73
N LEU A 801 -10.47 -10.51 24.70
CA LEU A 801 -10.23 -10.01 26.05
C LEU A 801 -8.98 -10.65 26.69
N ARG A 802 -8.78 -11.96 26.52
CA ARG A 802 -7.64 -12.70 27.09
C ARG A 802 -6.29 -12.27 26.56
N VAL A 803 -6.27 -11.57 25.43
CA VAL A 803 -5.03 -11.19 24.75
C VAL A 803 -4.81 -9.69 24.79
N LEU A 804 -5.82 -8.89 25.13
CA LEU A 804 -5.71 -7.45 25.27
C LEU A 804 -5.07 -7.05 26.61
N ARG A 805 -4.28 -5.98 26.55
CA ARG A 805 -3.80 -5.22 27.69
C ARG A 805 -4.81 -4.15 28.05
N THR A 806 -5.59 -4.43 29.07
CA THR A 806 -6.62 -3.50 29.57
C THR A 806 -6.04 -2.35 30.38
N ASP A 807 -4.74 -2.38 30.73
CA ASP A 807 -4.04 -1.35 31.51
C ASP A 807 -3.54 -0.16 30.66
N ARG A 808 -3.46 -0.29 29.33
CA ARG A 808 -2.78 0.68 28.45
C ARG A 808 -3.51 1.09 27.19
N SER A 809 -4.59 0.41 26.80
CA SER A 809 -5.32 0.70 25.57
C SER A 809 -6.70 1.28 25.87
N GLU A 810 -6.84 2.60 25.79
CA GLU A 810 -8.11 3.25 26.10
C GLU A 810 -9.20 2.95 25.06
N SER A 811 -8.92 2.99 23.75
CA SER A 811 -10.00 2.91 22.75
C SER A 811 -10.52 1.48 22.48
N LEU A 812 -9.64 0.53 22.16
CA LEU A 812 -10.06 -0.82 21.76
C LEU A 812 -10.61 -1.61 22.95
N SER A 813 -9.94 -1.54 24.11
CA SER A 813 -10.42 -2.19 25.33
C SER A 813 -11.76 -1.59 25.74
N TRP A 814 -11.93 -0.27 25.65
CA TRP A 814 -13.19 0.37 25.99
C TRP A 814 -14.36 -0.14 25.15
N GLN A 815 -14.22 -0.17 23.83
CA GLN A 815 -15.29 -0.63 22.94
C GLN A 815 -15.65 -2.11 23.16
N LEU A 816 -14.67 -2.98 23.39
CA LEU A 816 -14.94 -4.38 23.76
C LEU A 816 -15.65 -4.49 25.12
N LEU A 817 -15.22 -3.70 26.11
CA LEU A 817 -15.85 -3.68 27.42
C LEU A 817 -17.28 -3.12 27.37
N GLU A 818 -17.54 -2.11 26.54
CA GLU A 818 -18.89 -1.62 26.25
C GLU A 818 -19.75 -2.72 25.60
N ALA A 819 -19.18 -3.48 24.66
CA ALA A 819 -19.87 -4.63 24.07
C ALA A 819 -20.28 -5.65 25.15
N PHE A 820 -19.39 -5.94 26.10
CA PHE A 820 -19.72 -6.80 27.24
C PHE A 820 -20.77 -6.17 28.16
N ARG A 821 -20.63 -4.90 28.57
CA ARG A 821 -21.59 -4.18 29.44
C ARG A 821 -23.00 -4.17 28.86
N ALA A 822 -23.10 -3.92 27.56
CA ALA A 822 -24.38 -3.88 26.86
C ALA A 822 -25.05 -5.26 26.81
N ASN A 823 -24.27 -6.32 26.63
CA ASN A 823 -24.78 -7.64 26.23
C ASN A 823 -24.71 -8.74 27.29
N LEU A 824 -23.96 -8.58 28.37
CA LEU A 824 -23.86 -9.56 29.45
C LEU A 824 -24.61 -9.11 30.70
N VAL A 825 -25.02 -10.08 31.50
CA VAL A 825 -25.45 -9.86 32.89
C VAL A 825 -24.29 -10.27 33.80
N CYS A 826 -23.67 -9.29 34.43
CA CYS A 826 -22.40 -9.46 35.13
C CYS A 826 -22.55 -9.68 36.65
N ALA A 827 -23.54 -10.46 37.08
CA ALA A 827 -23.72 -10.74 38.51
C ALA A 827 -22.50 -11.51 39.07
N PRO A 828 -21.96 -11.14 40.25
CA PRO A 828 -22.54 -10.26 41.26
C PRO A 828 -22.13 -8.77 41.17
N LEU A 829 -21.41 -8.34 40.14
CA LEU A 829 -20.97 -6.95 40.02
C LEU A 829 -22.16 -5.99 39.96
N LYS A 830 -22.08 -4.91 40.75
CA LYS A 830 -23.01 -3.79 40.67
C LYS A 830 -22.79 -3.03 39.35
N PRO A 831 -23.82 -2.35 38.80
CA PRO A 831 -23.68 -1.61 37.56
C PRO A 831 -22.48 -0.64 37.54
N GLN A 832 -22.21 0.09 38.63
CA GLN A 832 -21.07 1.01 38.69
C GLN A 832 -19.72 0.29 38.63
N GLU A 833 -19.63 -0.93 39.16
CA GLU A 833 -18.40 -1.73 39.16
C GLU A 833 -18.05 -2.24 37.78
N THR A 834 -19.05 -2.42 36.89
CA THR A 834 -18.78 -2.77 35.49
C THR A 834 -18.06 -1.63 34.74
N TYR A 835 -18.18 -0.39 35.20
CA TYR A 835 -17.47 0.76 34.64
C TYR A 835 -16.02 0.90 35.13
N ASP A 836 -15.65 0.22 36.23
CA ASP A 836 -14.27 0.16 36.72
C ASP A 836 -13.52 -1.01 36.05
N PRO A 837 -12.59 -0.74 35.11
CA PRO A 837 -11.85 -1.81 34.43
C PRO A 837 -11.05 -2.70 35.39
N LYS A 838 -10.66 -2.19 36.57
CA LYS A 838 -9.92 -2.97 37.58
C LYS A 838 -10.77 -4.05 38.25
N ARG A 839 -12.09 -3.91 38.25
CA ARG A 839 -13.03 -4.92 38.75
C ARG A 839 -13.61 -5.75 37.62
N PHE A 840 -14.00 -5.08 36.54
CA PHE A 840 -14.75 -5.73 35.47
C PHE A 840 -13.90 -6.69 34.63
N VAL A 841 -12.66 -6.32 34.30
CA VAL A 841 -11.79 -7.17 33.47
C VAL A 841 -11.39 -8.45 34.20
N PRO A 842 -10.92 -8.43 35.47
CA PRO A 842 -10.64 -9.67 36.19
C PRO A 842 -11.85 -10.60 36.26
N TRP A 843 -13.03 -10.05 36.57
CA TRP A 843 -14.27 -10.84 36.60
C TRP A 843 -14.56 -11.52 35.25
N LEU A 844 -14.42 -10.79 34.13
CA LEU A 844 -14.58 -11.40 32.81
C LEU A 844 -13.52 -12.47 32.52
N LEU A 845 -12.26 -12.27 32.94
CA LEU A 845 -11.17 -13.24 32.71
C LEU A 845 -11.32 -14.53 33.53
N GLU A 846 -12.03 -14.49 34.66
CA GLU A 846 -12.39 -15.66 35.46
C GLU A 846 -13.44 -16.54 34.79
N HIS A 847 -14.21 -15.99 33.84
CA HIS A 847 -15.28 -16.70 33.17
C HIS A 847 -14.90 -17.19 31.76
N LYS A 848 -15.71 -18.13 31.25
CA LYS A 848 -15.62 -18.63 29.88
C LYS A 848 -16.92 -18.36 29.13
N ALA A 849 -16.82 -18.22 27.81
CA ALA A 849 -18.00 -18.00 26.97
C ALA A 849 -19.05 -19.11 27.17
N GLU A 850 -18.62 -20.35 27.39
CA GLU A 850 -19.47 -21.52 27.58
C GLU A 850 -20.39 -21.41 28.80
N GLU A 851 -19.96 -20.65 29.81
CA GLU A 851 -20.66 -20.48 31.09
C GLU A 851 -21.84 -19.52 31.00
N PHE A 852 -22.03 -18.85 29.87
CA PHE A 852 -23.19 -18.01 29.62
C PHE A 852 -24.20 -18.73 28.73
N ARG A 853 -25.49 -18.43 28.90
CA ARG A 853 -26.56 -18.79 27.95
C ARG A 853 -27.23 -17.51 27.47
N PHE A 854 -27.68 -17.50 26.23
CA PHE A 854 -28.40 -16.35 25.70
C PHE A 854 -29.86 -16.38 26.20
N ASP A 855 -30.27 -15.33 26.90
CA ASP A 855 -31.67 -15.10 27.27
C ASP A 855 -32.34 -14.30 26.14
N ALA A 856 -33.19 -14.95 25.37
CA ALA A 856 -33.87 -14.33 24.23
C ALA A 856 -34.86 -13.22 24.63
N VAL A 857 -35.39 -13.27 25.86
CA VAL A 857 -36.33 -12.25 26.38
C VAL A 857 -35.56 -11.01 26.77
N ARG A 858 -34.47 -11.17 27.54
CA ARG A 858 -33.61 -10.05 27.95
C ARG A 858 -32.67 -9.57 26.84
N ARG A 859 -32.49 -10.38 25.80
CA ARG A 859 -31.47 -10.22 24.75
C ARG A 859 -30.09 -9.98 25.33
N ARG A 860 -29.74 -10.76 26.34
CA ARG A 860 -28.45 -10.70 27.05
C ARG A 860 -27.96 -12.10 27.38
N TRP A 861 -26.65 -12.22 27.50
CA TRP A 861 -25.97 -13.42 27.96
C TRP A 861 -25.99 -13.47 29.48
N VAL A 862 -26.61 -14.49 30.05
CA VAL A 862 -26.72 -14.70 31.49
C VAL A 862 -25.87 -15.89 31.93
N PRO A 863 -25.21 -15.84 33.09
CA PRO A 863 -24.51 -17.01 33.63
C PRO A 863 -25.45 -18.23 33.75
N THR A 864 -24.93 -19.40 33.39
CA THR A 864 -25.65 -20.69 33.45
C THR A 864 -25.77 -21.20 34.88
N LYS A 865 -24.77 -20.92 35.72
CA LYS A 865 -24.78 -21.18 37.16
C LYS A 865 -25.06 -19.87 37.88
N GLN A 866 -26.22 -19.76 38.51
CA GLN A 866 -26.44 -18.75 39.54
C GLN A 866 -25.75 -19.28 40.79
N GLY A 867 -24.54 -18.74 41.06
CA GLY A 867 -23.84 -18.99 42.32
C GLY A 867 -24.54 -18.33 43.49
#